data_AF-A0A8H5G4I9-F1
#
_entry.id   AF-A0A8H5G4I9-F1
#
_cell.length_a   1.000
_cell.length_b   1.000
_cell.length_c   1.000
_cell.angle_alpha   90.00
_cell.angle_beta   90.00
_cell.angle_gamma   90.00
#
_symmetry.space_group_name_H-M   'P 1'
#
loop_
_entity.id
_entity.type
_entity.pdbx_description
1 polymer ?
#
loop_
_entity_poly.entity_id
_entity_poly.type
_entity_poly.pdbx_seq_one_letter_code
_entity_poly.pdbx_strand_id
1 'polypeptide(L)'
;MVWYFYSQTTFALSVSLSLSFSRIMSLSKHINTESLVEQSFDKSTLLQESAASDSGKDISYGERYSTGPIPRFHIPPTGVDADTAHRLIQDELSLDGSPVLNLASFVQTYMPPQADKLIKENISKNLIDADEYPATQMLHTRCVSMLADLWHAPSAKQAVGTATTGSSEAVQLGGLAMKKMWQEKRKAAGKSLPNIIMSANAQVALEKFARYFDVECRLVPVSQESRYHLDINKAMEYVDENTIGIYVILGSTYTGHYENVKGMADLLDEYEKRTGHSVPIHVDAASGGFVAPFAHPDLVWDFKIPRVVSINASGHKFGLSYVGVGWIIWRDKAHLPRDLIFELHYLGSVEFSFSLTFSRPAAPIIAQYFNLLHLGYRGYRHLALDDLKNARLLSRALERSDYFEVLSDIHRPKGLHSEKIIESSNVEDYEPGLPVVAFKFSDSFKKQYPRFQQGWIQTLLRTRGWLMPNYNLPPNCEDIEILRVVVKENMPEMLVQRFIDNLFDVIDLLTRDDQPIHQFLTAGNTSWDHEKAKHSIRIKPEEKRVNKAKLRVSASFVILPHSSAYGIKPLRVAPAQYLPMVPIQEIKTLQATRASTTLLPPTESSPSFLITKANKSYKHQYANIYFVRLRLLRQFLEKNALSRWMNVSGKPNLVPRVLEVVKGQLCYIIGTVYMEMPMKPNVMVDIARDHSIPPPPPPKKFYSDNDSVMLEDESGRIRLVGAELKGKNLVTGVIISALGAETPEGDFEVVDTCFAGMAPQAYGEDTQEENAMDVDATSSEDEWIAFVSGLDVGSNTPTDAQLQMLTEYLAGEEGGEEDQLGAAKVSRLIIAGNSLTASALADRIDTPSYAERKAKKRGLDPTTFEVNPIYDLSAHLLDIARVMPIHILPGPGDPSGIIMPQQPFPRAIFGDASTKFETFYSESNPTYIHIASSSKPDCKRSILVNSGQPLNDMFKYLPTPPITRLSILESTLRWRHMSPTAPDTLWCHPYFTADPFLLKETPHIYVVGAQPEFGTKLVTEETEGGRKIQSRIVLLPSFSRSGTLVAVNVKTLEVRCVNFAVDGMMTAEEDGALLDEERPKSPTQAEPVLSAPDPSADSNMMDSQRN
;
A
#
# COMPACT_ATOMS: atom_id res chain seq x y z
N MET A 1 -40.15 11.20 -4.87
CA MET A 1 -39.54 12.53 -4.63
C MET A 1 -39.02 12.77 -3.21
N VAL A 2 -39.43 11.99 -2.20
CA VAL A 2 -38.90 12.12 -0.81
C VAL A 2 -37.59 11.33 -0.57
N TRP A 3 -37.28 10.33 -1.40
CA TRP A 3 -36.03 9.55 -1.33
C TRP A 3 -34.80 10.24 -1.95
N TYR A 4 -34.99 11.29 -2.75
CA TYR A 4 -33.88 11.99 -3.42
C TYR A 4 -33.22 13.06 -2.54
N PHE A 5 -33.90 13.50 -1.47
CA PHE A 5 -33.40 14.51 -0.53
C PHE A 5 -32.53 13.93 0.59
N TYR A 6 -32.72 12.66 1.00
CA TYR A 6 -31.92 12.03 2.08
C TYR A 6 -30.50 11.61 1.64
N SER A 7 -30.30 11.38 0.34
CA SER A 7 -29.00 10.96 -0.23
C SER A 7 -27.97 12.09 -0.28
N GLN A 8 -28.40 13.34 -0.51
CA GLN A 8 -27.49 14.47 -0.65
C GLN A 8 -27.01 15.05 0.69
N THR A 9 -27.81 14.96 1.76
CA THR A 9 -27.44 15.49 3.08
C THR A 9 -26.39 14.62 3.78
N THR A 10 -26.42 13.30 3.53
CA THR A 10 -25.47 12.32 4.10
C THR A 10 -24.09 12.38 3.41
N PHE A 11 -24.05 12.79 2.14
CA PHE A 11 -22.80 12.98 1.39
C PHE A 11 -22.07 14.28 1.78
N ALA A 12 -22.81 15.34 2.16
CA ALA A 12 -22.24 16.62 2.59
C ALA A 12 -21.57 16.56 3.98
N LEU A 13 -22.07 15.73 4.91
CA LEU A 13 -21.46 15.56 6.24
C LEU A 13 -20.18 14.69 6.20
N SER A 14 -20.12 13.66 5.36
CA SER A 14 -18.95 12.78 5.23
C SER A 14 -17.73 13.48 4.61
N VAL A 15 -17.97 14.43 3.70
CA VAL A 15 -16.92 15.26 3.09
C VAL A 15 -16.36 16.29 4.09
N SER A 16 -17.17 16.80 5.02
CA SER A 16 -16.71 17.77 6.03
C SER A 16 -15.87 17.14 7.16
N LEU A 17 -16.15 15.90 7.58
CA LEU A 17 -15.32 15.22 8.58
C LEU A 17 -13.95 14.77 8.05
N SER A 18 -13.88 14.35 6.78
CA SER A 18 -12.61 13.91 6.16
C SER A 18 -11.66 15.08 5.87
N LEU A 19 -12.18 16.29 5.73
CA LEU A 19 -11.40 17.53 5.56
C LEU A 19 -10.76 18.04 6.85
N SER A 20 -11.19 17.57 8.02
CA SER A 20 -10.70 18.07 9.31
C SER A 20 -9.44 17.37 9.83
N PHE A 21 -9.21 16.10 9.45
CA PHE A 21 -7.99 15.37 9.84
C PHE A 21 -6.76 15.64 8.93
N SER A 22 -6.97 16.19 7.72
CA SER A 22 -5.88 16.53 6.78
C SER A 22 -5.31 17.95 6.96
N ARG A 23 -5.72 18.70 8.00
CA ARG A 23 -5.35 20.11 8.19
C ARG A 23 -4.01 20.37 8.91
N ILE A 24 -3.15 19.36 9.07
CA ILE A 24 -1.75 19.53 9.51
C ILE A 24 -0.77 19.28 8.34
N MET A 25 -1.17 19.63 7.11
CA MET A 25 -0.22 19.82 6.01
C MET A 25 -0.24 21.29 5.58
N SER A 26 0.97 21.86 5.55
CA SER A 26 1.36 23.17 5.03
C SER A 26 0.37 23.77 4.01
N LEU A 27 0.06 25.05 4.21
CA LEU A 27 -0.74 25.93 3.34
C LEU A 27 -0.09 26.23 1.97
N SER A 28 0.66 25.29 1.38
CA SER A 28 1.29 25.43 0.07
C SER A 28 0.76 24.40 -0.94
N LYS A 29 -0.52 24.44 -1.29
CA LYS A 29 -1.11 23.55 -2.32
C LYS A 29 -0.61 23.81 -3.75
N HIS A 30 0.24 24.82 -3.97
CA HIS A 30 0.73 25.20 -5.30
C HIS A 30 2.22 24.89 -5.53
N ILE A 31 2.92 24.39 -4.50
CA ILE A 31 4.38 24.27 -4.52
C ILE A 31 4.74 22.86 -4.03
N ASN A 32 5.26 22.02 -4.93
CA ASN A 32 5.83 20.73 -4.57
C ASN A 32 7.23 20.97 -4.00
N THR A 33 7.35 21.02 -2.67
CA THR A 33 8.60 21.28 -1.96
C THR A 33 9.68 20.25 -2.27
N GLU A 34 9.33 18.98 -2.48
CA GLU A 34 10.29 17.94 -2.86
C GLU A 34 10.90 18.23 -4.23
N SER A 35 10.04 18.51 -5.23
CA SER A 35 10.49 18.87 -6.57
C SER A 35 11.31 20.16 -6.60
N LEU A 36 10.99 21.13 -5.74
CA LEU A 36 11.75 22.37 -5.60
C LEU A 36 13.10 22.17 -4.94
N VAL A 37 13.18 21.35 -3.89
CA VAL A 37 14.47 20.99 -3.26
C VAL A 37 15.33 20.23 -4.27
N GLU A 38 14.75 19.28 -5.02
CA GLU A 38 15.43 18.58 -6.12
C GLU A 38 15.98 19.54 -7.19
N GLN A 39 15.20 20.53 -7.60
CA GLN A 39 15.62 21.55 -8.57
C GLN A 39 16.61 22.58 -8.00
N SER A 40 16.73 22.67 -6.67
CA SER A 40 17.58 23.65 -5.97
C SER A 40 18.90 23.07 -5.49
N PHE A 41 19.13 21.76 -5.63
CA PHE A 41 20.47 21.20 -5.44
C PHE A 41 21.44 21.87 -6.41
N ASP A 42 22.66 22.15 -5.93
CA ASP A 42 23.72 22.66 -6.79
C ASP A 42 23.87 21.74 -8.00
N LYS A 43 23.75 22.31 -9.21
CA LYS A 43 24.14 21.60 -10.43
C LYS A 43 25.62 21.31 -10.28
N SER A 44 25.95 20.04 -10.00
CA SER A 44 27.31 19.52 -9.85
C SER A 44 28.31 20.33 -10.68
N THR A 45 28.98 21.28 -10.03
CA THR A 45 30.24 21.77 -10.54
C THR A 45 31.23 20.70 -10.11
N LEU A 46 31.91 20.10 -11.08
CA LEU A 46 32.98 19.12 -10.87
C LEU A 46 33.87 19.55 -9.69
N LEU A 47 33.61 19.03 -8.51
CA LEU A 47 34.48 19.11 -7.36
C LEU A 47 34.88 17.68 -7.05
N GLN A 48 36.14 17.39 -7.35
CA GLN A 48 36.85 16.21 -6.91
C GLN A 48 36.63 16.05 -5.40
N GLU A 49 35.91 15.02 -4.99
CA GLU A 49 36.14 14.45 -3.66
C GLU A 49 37.40 13.60 -3.77
N SER A 50 38.52 14.27 -3.48
CA SER A 50 39.78 13.64 -3.15
C SER A 50 39.56 12.60 -2.07
N ALA A 51 40.08 11.40 -2.30
CA ALA A 51 40.27 10.38 -1.29
C ALA A 51 40.98 10.98 -0.07
N ALA A 52 40.23 11.21 1.02
CA ALA A 52 40.82 11.49 2.32
C ALA A 52 41.24 10.16 2.93
N SER A 53 42.55 10.00 3.04
CA SER A 53 43.23 8.94 3.76
C SER A 53 42.76 8.84 5.20
N ASP A 54 42.59 7.60 5.64
CA ASP A 54 42.59 7.14 7.02
C ASP A 54 43.70 7.82 7.84
N SER A 55 43.32 8.76 8.71
CA SER A 55 44.13 9.17 9.87
C SER A 55 43.21 9.74 10.94
N GLY A 56 43.25 9.13 12.12
CA GLY A 56 42.32 9.42 13.20
C GLY A 56 42.33 10.88 13.69
N LYS A 57 41.15 11.28 14.21
CA LYS A 57 40.76 12.52 14.92
C LYS A 57 40.20 13.66 14.05
N ASP A 58 38.88 13.65 13.84
CA ASP A 58 37.93 14.63 14.40
C ASP A 58 36.48 14.15 14.14
N ILE A 59 35.63 14.07 15.17
CA ILE A 59 34.23 13.62 15.02
C ILE A 59 33.41 14.81 14.52
N SER A 60 33.32 14.99 13.20
CA SER A 60 32.42 15.95 12.56
C SER A 60 30.96 15.45 12.62
N TYR A 61 29.99 16.38 12.70
CA TYR A 61 28.57 16.11 12.94
C TYR A 61 27.90 15.20 11.88
N GLY A 62 28.47 15.06 10.67
CA GLY A 62 27.76 14.45 9.54
C GLY A 62 28.61 13.76 8.47
N GLU A 63 29.75 13.15 8.76
CA GLU A 63 30.71 12.67 7.73
C GLU A 63 30.16 11.77 6.60
N ARG A 64 28.97 11.17 6.72
CA ARG A 64 28.30 10.46 5.59
C ARG A 64 27.08 11.14 4.97
N TYR A 65 26.41 12.06 5.67
CA TYR A 65 25.18 12.72 5.19
C TYR A 65 25.16 14.23 5.45
N SER A 66 26.32 14.85 5.70
CA SER A 66 26.42 16.29 6.03
C SER A 66 25.77 17.17 4.96
N THR A 67 25.78 16.72 3.71
CA THR A 67 25.19 17.41 2.55
C THR A 67 24.38 16.46 1.63
N GLY A 68 24.42 15.14 1.86
CA GLY A 68 23.70 14.13 1.09
C GLY A 68 22.31 13.80 1.66
N PRO A 69 21.31 13.45 0.82
CA PRO A 69 19.96 13.18 1.30
C PRO A 69 19.87 11.90 2.15
N ILE A 70 19.19 11.97 3.30
CA ILE A 70 18.83 10.81 4.12
C ILE A 70 17.81 9.95 3.35
N PRO A 71 18.01 8.62 3.21
CA PRO A 71 17.06 7.73 2.55
C PRO A 71 15.67 7.75 3.22
N ARG A 72 14.60 7.99 2.45
CA ARG A 72 13.22 8.06 2.96
C ARG A 72 12.31 6.91 2.51
N PHE A 73 12.54 6.40 1.30
CA PHE A 73 11.61 5.48 0.63
C PHE A 73 12.19 4.08 0.39
N HIS A 74 13.50 3.93 0.58
CA HIS A 74 14.23 2.68 0.41
C HIS A 74 15.26 2.54 1.54
N ILE A 75 15.54 1.31 1.93
CA ILE A 75 16.64 0.99 2.85
C ILE A 75 17.95 1.43 2.16
N PRO A 76 18.86 2.16 2.85
CA PRO A 76 20.14 2.51 2.24
C PRO A 76 20.93 1.26 1.85
N PRO A 77 21.60 1.25 0.67
CA PRO A 77 22.40 0.11 0.23
C PRO A 77 23.61 -0.15 1.15
N THR A 78 24.09 0.87 1.85
CA THR A 78 25.12 0.76 2.89
C THR A 78 24.66 1.44 4.17
N GLY A 79 24.72 0.72 5.29
CA GLY A 79 24.41 1.30 6.61
C GLY A 79 25.49 2.27 7.08
N VAL A 80 25.14 3.20 7.96
CA VAL A 80 26.07 4.06 8.69
C VAL A 80 26.43 3.47 10.05
N ASP A 81 27.44 4.03 10.71
CA ASP A 81 27.75 3.67 12.08
C ASP A 81 26.61 4.06 13.04
N ALA A 82 26.58 3.42 14.21
CA ALA A 82 25.50 3.58 15.17
C ALA A 82 25.40 5.01 15.74
N ASP A 83 26.52 5.72 15.91
CA ASP A 83 26.52 7.08 16.44
C ASP A 83 25.91 8.05 15.42
N THR A 84 26.26 7.91 14.13
CA THR A 84 25.66 8.69 13.04
C THR A 84 24.16 8.40 12.92
N ALA A 85 23.74 7.13 12.93
CA ALA A 85 22.33 6.78 12.88
C ALA A 85 21.54 7.38 14.07
N HIS A 86 22.10 7.28 15.29
CA HIS A 86 21.50 7.84 16.49
C HIS A 86 21.31 9.36 16.36
N ARG A 87 22.35 10.11 15.94
CA ARG A 87 22.28 11.57 15.80
C ARG A 87 21.25 12.01 14.77
N LEU A 88 21.25 11.40 13.58
CA LEU A 88 20.29 11.77 12.52
C LEU A 88 18.84 11.58 12.98
N ILE A 89 18.55 10.46 13.64
CA ILE A 89 17.22 10.18 14.19
C ILE A 89 16.90 11.13 15.34
N GLN A 90 17.87 11.40 16.24
CA GLN A 90 17.69 12.32 17.35
C GLN A 90 17.37 13.74 16.88
N ASP A 91 18.01 14.20 15.81
CA ASP A 91 17.78 15.53 15.23
C ASP A 91 16.40 15.65 14.62
N GLU A 92 15.97 14.63 13.87
CA GLU A 92 14.62 14.61 13.30
C GLU A 92 13.55 14.55 14.41
N LEU A 93 13.76 13.72 15.44
CA LEU A 93 12.88 13.65 16.62
C LEU A 93 12.91 14.93 17.46
N SER A 94 13.92 15.80 17.34
CA SER A 94 13.94 17.10 18.02
C SER A 94 12.88 18.08 17.50
N LEU A 95 12.29 17.80 16.33
CA LEU A 95 11.19 18.55 15.74
C LEU A 95 9.81 18.20 16.36
N ASP A 96 9.73 17.09 17.09
CA ASP A 96 8.50 16.75 17.82
C ASP A 96 8.23 17.77 18.94
N GLY A 97 6.95 17.96 19.25
CA GLY A 97 6.56 18.81 20.36
C GLY A 97 6.96 18.21 21.71
N SER A 98 7.39 19.06 22.65
CA SER A 98 7.80 18.62 23.99
C SER A 98 6.68 17.85 24.72
N PRO A 99 6.92 16.61 25.16
CA PRO A 99 5.94 15.82 25.91
C PRO A 99 5.52 16.45 27.25
N VAL A 100 6.33 17.34 27.82
CA VAL A 100 6.02 18.08 29.06
C VAL A 100 4.97 19.17 28.81
N LEU A 101 4.99 19.80 27.62
CA LEU A 101 4.04 20.85 27.24
C LEU A 101 2.82 20.29 26.48
N ASN A 102 2.69 18.96 26.41
CA ASN A 102 1.57 18.29 25.78
C ASN A 102 0.40 18.14 26.76
N LEU A 103 -0.49 19.13 26.73
CA LEU A 103 -1.73 19.19 27.53
C LEU A 103 -2.90 18.47 26.86
N ALA A 104 -2.73 18.00 25.62
CA ALA A 104 -3.75 17.23 24.91
C ALA A 104 -3.80 15.77 25.40
N SER A 105 -2.64 15.17 25.67
CA SER A 105 -2.55 13.73 25.95
C SER A 105 -2.79 13.39 27.42
N PHE A 106 -3.63 12.39 27.66
CA PHE A 106 -3.79 11.73 28.97
C PHE A 106 -2.61 10.82 29.33
N VAL A 107 -1.72 10.51 28.38
CA VAL A 107 -0.62 9.57 28.59
C VAL A 107 0.44 10.22 29.48
N GLN A 108 0.97 9.45 30.42
CA GLN A 108 2.07 9.87 31.29
C GLN A 108 3.35 10.08 30.47
N THR A 109 4.03 11.20 30.71
CA THR A 109 5.26 11.58 29.99
C THR A 109 6.46 11.76 30.91
N TYR A 110 6.33 11.40 32.19
CA TYR A 110 7.40 11.42 33.18
C TYR A 110 7.30 10.22 34.13
N MET A 111 8.45 9.66 34.50
CA MET A 111 8.61 8.74 35.63
C MET A 111 9.95 9.03 36.33
N PRO A 112 10.11 8.64 37.60
CA PRO A 112 11.37 8.83 38.30
C PRO A 112 12.51 8.01 37.65
N PRO A 113 13.79 8.44 37.73
CA PRO A 113 14.91 7.78 37.06
C PRO A 113 15.09 6.29 37.40
N GLN A 114 14.64 5.87 38.58
CA GLN A 114 14.64 4.47 39.02
C GLN A 114 13.69 3.61 38.17
N ALA A 115 12.52 4.14 37.80
CA ALA A 115 11.58 3.48 36.90
C ALA A 115 12.15 3.41 35.48
N ASP A 116 12.74 4.49 34.97
CA ASP A 116 13.43 4.51 33.66
C ASP A 116 14.54 3.46 33.59
N LYS A 117 15.31 3.31 34.68
CA LYS A 117 16.36 2.30 34.80
C LYS A 117 15.78 0.88 34.73
N LEU A 118 14.70 0.59 35.48
CA LEU A 118 14.03 -0.71 35.43
C LEU A 118 13.48 -1.03 34.04
N ILE A 119 12.93 -0.04 33.32
CA ILE A 119 12.47 -0.23 31.93
C ILE A 119 13.65 -0.61 31.04
N LYS A 120 14.74 0.17 31.06
CA LYS A 120 15.93 -0.07 30.22
C LYS A 120 16.56 -1.44 30.50
N GLU A 121 16.65 -1.84 31.77
CA GLU A 121 17.18 -3.15 32.19
C GLU A 121 16.32 -4.34 31.73
N ASN A 122 15.03 -4.12 31.45
CA ASN A 122 14.07 -5.19 31.17
C ASN A 122 13.36 -5.05 29.81
N ILE A 123 13.85 -4.20 28.91
CA ILE A 123 13.20 -3.90 27.62
C ILE A 123 13.08 -5.13 26.70
N SER A 124 13.99 -6.09 26.83
CA SER A 124 14.03 -7.33 26.03
C SER A 124 13.11 -8.44 26.54
N LYS A 125 12.49 -8.30 27.72
CA LYS A 125 11.62 -9.34 28.27
C LYS A 125 10.26 -9.32 27.56
N ASN A 126 9.94 -10.44 26.93
CA ASN A 126 8.64 -10.66 26.30
C ASN A 126 7.63 -11.13 27.37
N LEU A 127 6.44 -10.52 27.42
CA LEU A 127 5.45 -10.86 28.44
C LEU A 127 4.91 -12.28 28.26
N ILE A 128 4.68 -12.73 27.03
CA ILE A 128 3.98 -14.00 26.78
C ILE A 128 4.82 -15.24 27.09
N ASP A 129 6.15 -15.10 27.20
CA ASP A 129 7.07 -16.19 27.52
C ASP A 129 7.06 -16.44 29.05
N ALA A 130 5.95 -17.01 29.55
CA ALA A 130 5.69 -17.10 30.99
C ALA A 130 6.64 -18.08 31.69
N ASP A 131 6.99 -19.17 31.02
CA ASP A 131 7.93 -20.18 31.49
C ASP A 131 9.38 -19.64 31.58
N GLU A 132 9.79 -18.83 30.60
CA GLU A 132 11.12 -18.21 30.58
C GLU A 132 11.25 -17.04 31.57
N TYR A 133 10.16 -16.29 31.80
CA TYR A 133 10.15 -15.11 32.67
C TYR A 133 9.11 -15.20 33.82
N PRO A 134 9.20 -16.22 34.69
CA PRO A 134 8.18 -16.47 35.72
C PRO A 134 8.10 -15.34 36.75
N ALA A 135 9.23 -14.68 37.05
CA ALA A 135 9.24 -13.52 37.94
C ALA A 135 8.41 -12.34 37.39
N THR A 136 8.47 -12.12 36.07
CA THR A 136 7.66 -11.09 35.39
C THR A 136 6.18 -11.41 35.51
N GLN A 137 5.80 -12.68 35.34
CA GLN A 137 4.42 -13.15 35.48
C GLN A 137 3.89 -13.03 36.90
N MET A 138 4.75 -13.26 37.90
CA MET A 138 4.41 -12.97 39.30
C MET A 138 4.12 -11.48 39.51
N LEU A 139 4.88 -10.57 38.88
CA LEU A 139 4.61 -9.13 38.97
C LEU A 139 3.29 -8.75 38.28
N HIS A 140 3.02 -9.30 37.10
CA HIS A 140 1.72 -9.15 36.42
C HIS A 140 0.57 -9.60 37.33
N THR A 141 0.66 -10.80 37.90
CA THR A 141 -0.37 -11.35 38.79
C THR A 141 -0.58 -10.48 40.04
N ARG A 142 0.50 -9.92 40.59
CA ARG A 142 0.42 -8.98 41.72
C ARG A 142 -0.29 -7.69 41.33
N CYS A 143 0.00 -7.12 40.17
CA CYS A 143 -0.73 -5.96 39.67
C CYS A 143 -2.23 -6.26 39.50
N VAL A 144 -2.59 -7.38 38.87
CA VAL A 144 -3.99 -7.83 38.73
C VAL A 144 -4.66 -7.92 40.11
N SER A 145 -3.99 -8.53 41.08
CA SER A 145 -4.50 -8.68 42.45
C SER A 145 -4.68 -7.34 43.17
N MET A 146 -3.70 -6.43 43.06
CA MET A 146 -3.74 -5.09 43.67
C MET A 146 -4.84 -4.22 43.06
N LEU A 147 -5.04 -4.29 41.75
CA LEU A 147 -6.10 -3.53 41.07
C LEU A 147 -7.48 -4.11 41.36
N ALA A 148 -7.60 -5.45 41.43
CA ALA A 148 -8.82 -6.10 41.86
C ALA A 148 -9.21 -5.69 43.29
N ASP A 149 -8.24 -5.62 44.21
CA ASP A 149 -8.47 -5.11 45.58
C ASP A 149 -8.88 -3.64 45.58
N LEU A 150 -8.15 -2.80 44.83
CA LEU A 150 -8.41 -1.36 44.72
C LEU A 150 -9.83 -1.05 44.21
N TRP A 151 -10.36 -1.90 43.32
CA TRP A 151 -11.71 -1.78 42.75
C TRP A 151 -12.74 -2.68 43.45
N HIS A 152 -12.42 -3.18 44.64
CA HIS A 152 -13.30 -3.95 45.51
C HIS A 152 -13.89 -5.21 44.87
N ALA A 153 -13.10 -5.90 44.03
CA ALA A 153 -13.48 -7.20 43.51
C ALA A 153 -13.77 -8.17 44.67
N PRO A 154 -14.70 -9.13 44.53
CA PRO A 154 -15.06 -10.08 45.57
C PRO A 154 -13.88 -10.85 46.19
N SER A 155 -12.79 -11.04 45.43
CA SER A 155 -11.55 -11.65 45.93
C SER A 155 -10.33 -11.15 45.19
N ALA A 156 -9.43 -10.46 45.89
CA ALA A 156 -8.12 -10.10 45.36
C ALA A 156 -7.20 -11.32 45.16
N LYS A 157 -7.37 -12.38 45.97
CA LYS A 157 -6.55 -13.61 45.88
C LYS A 157 -6.94 -14.52 44.72
N GLN A 158 -8.19 -14.43 44.27
CA GLN A 158 -8.73 -15.16 43.12
C GLN A 158 -9.15 -14.19 42.02
N ALA A 159 -8.40 -13.08 41.91
CA ALA A 159 -8.65 -12.06 40.91
C ALA A 159 -8.56 -12.66 39.49
N VAL A 160 -9.48 -12.23 38.62
CA VAL A 160 -9.52 -12.65 37.22
C VAL A 160 -9.28 -11.41 36.39
N GLY A 161 -8.19 -11.39 35.64
CA GLY A 161 -7.81 -10.21 34.88
C GLY A 161 -6.47 -10.37 34.20
N THR A 162 -6.14 -9.42 33.34
CA THR A 162 -4.85 -9.40 32.66
C THR A 162 -4.41 -7.98 32.31
N ALA A 163 -3.11 -7.79 32.20
CA ALA A 163 -2.55 -6.64 31.51
C ALA A 163 -2.92 -6.68 30.03
N THR A 164 -3.07 -5.51 29.45
CA THR A 164 -3.22 -5.28 28.00
C THR A 164 -2.22 -4.21 27.55
N THR A 165 -2.18 -3.89 26.27
CA THR A 165 -1.38 -2.76 25.76
C THR A 165 -1.97 -1.40 26.18
N GLY A 166 -3.27 -1.37 26.43
CA GLY A 166 -4.02 -0.19 26.84
C GLY A 166 -5.51 -0.50 27.00
N SER A 167 -6.28 0.51 27.42
CA SER A 167 -7.74 0.35 27.55
C SER A 167 -8.43 -0.10 26.26
N SER A 168 -7.91 0.22 25.08
CA SER A 168 -8.53 -0.21 23.81
C SER A 168 -8.63 -1.72 23.65
N GLU A 169 -7.59 -2.48 24.03
CA GLU A 169 -7.63 -3.95 24.04
C GLU A 169 -8.49 -4.44 25.21
N ALA A 170 -8.42 -3.79 26.37
CA ALA A 170 -9.18 -4.15 27.56
C ALA A 170 -10.71 -4.03 27.39
N VAL A 171 -11.21 -2.94 26.78
CA VAL A 171 -12.64 -2.78 26.49
C VAL A 171 -13.11 -3.82 25.48
N GLN A 172 -12.29 -4.17 24.48
CA GLN A 172 -12.64 -5.21 23.52
C GLN A 172 -12.78 -6.58 24.19
N LEU A 173 -11.86 -6.93 25.09
CA LEU A 173 -11.94 -8.17 25.88
C LEU A 173 -13.16 -8.17 26.81
N GLY A 174 -13.46 -7.05 27.47
CA GLY A 174 -14.65 -6.87 28.31
C GLY A 174 -15.95 -7.03 27.53
N GLY A 175 -16.05 -6.38 26.37
CA GLY A 175 -17.18 -6.50 25.46
C GLY A 175 -17.34 -7.90 24.88
N LEU A 176 -16.25 -8.57 24.52
CA LEU A 176 -16.26 -9.96 24.05
C LEU A 176 -16.79 -10.91 25.12
N ALA A 177 -16.38 -10.74 26.38
CA ALA A 177 -16.91 -11.51 27.49
C ALA A 177 -18.42 -11.31 27.66
N MET A 178 -18.91 -10.05 27.64
CA MET A 178 -20.34 -9.74 27.68
C MET A 178 -21.10 -10.35 26.50
N LYS A 179 -20.57 -10.22 25.28
CA LYS A 179 -21.15 -10.80 24.06
C LYS A 179 -21.28 -12.32 24.17
N LYS A 180 -20.23 -13.01 24.59
CA LYS A 180 -20.22 -14.47 24.72
C LYS A 180 -21.18 -14.96 25.81
N MET A 181 -21.21 -14.32 26.98
CA MET A 181 -22.19 -14.63 28.03
C MET A 181 -23.63 -14.44 27.55
N TRP A 182 -23.91 -13.36 26.81
CA TRP A 182 -25.23 -13.13 26.23
C TRP A 182 -25.58 -14.18 25.17
N GLN A 183 -24.63 -14.54 24.29
CA GLN A 183 -24.82 -15.57 23.26
C GLN A 183 -25.15 -16.93 23.87
N GLU A 184 -24.46 -17.34 24.93
CA GLU A 184 -24.76 -18.60 25.64
C GLU A 184 -26.19 -18.63 26.17
N LYS A 185 -26.68 -17.51 26.72
CA LYS A 185 -28.07 -17.39 27.19
C LYS A 185 -29.09 -17.40 26.05
N ARG A 186 -28.75 -16.85 24.87
CA ARG A 186 -29.67 -16.66 23.74
C ARG A 186 -29.61 -17.74 22.65
N LYS A 187 -28.59 -18.61 22.65
CA LYS A 187 -28.51 -19.80 21.77
C LYS A 187 -29.75 -20.68 21.87
N ALA A 188 -30.43 -20.69 23.02
CA ALA A 188 -31.69 -21.40 23.24
C ALA A 188 -32.91 -20.79 22.53
N ALA A 189 -32.85 -19.53 22.08
CA ALA A 189 -33.99 -18.74 21.57
C ALA A 189 -33.97 -18.46 20.05
N GLY A 190 -32.91 -18.87 19.33
CA GLY A 190 -32.98 -19.10 17.88
C GLY A 190 -32.94 -17.93 16.90
N LYS A 191 -32.74 -16.66 17.31
CA LYS A 191 -32.29 -15.52 16.46
C LYS A 191 -32.28 -14.21 17.27
N SER A 192 -31.12 -13.60 17.48
CA SER A 192 -31.05 -12.18 17.87
C SER A 192 -29.70 -11.56 17.49
N LEU A 193 -29.71 -10.32 17.00
CA LEU A 193 -28.52 -9.50 16.77
C LEU A 193 -28.17 -8.76 18.08
N PRO A 194 -26.95 -8.90 18.63
CA PRO A 194 -26.57 -8.24 19.87
C PRO A 194 -26.42 -6.73 19.69
N ASN A 195 -26.80 -5.94 20.70
CA ASN A 195 -26.47 -4.51 20.79
C ASN A 195 -25.70 -4.18 22.07
N ILE A 196 -24.96 -3.09 22.06
CA ILE A 196 -24.27 -2.52 23.22
C ILE A 196 -24.62 -1.04 23.31
N ILE A 197 -24.89 -0.57 24.52
CA ILE A 197 -25.24 0.83 24.78
C ILE A 197 -24.04 1.56 25.37
N MET A 198 -23.79 2.77 24.89
CA MET A 198 -22.77 3.68 25.43
C MET A 198 -23.16 5.12 25.14
N SER A 199 -22.56 6.05 25.87
CA SER A 199 -22.73 7.48 25.62
C SER A 199 -22.14 7.91 24.28
N ALA A 200 -22.69 8.92 23.63
CA ALA A 200 -22.12 9.51 22.42
C ALA A 200 -20.74 10.15 22.67
N ASN A 201 -20.38 10.45 23.93
CA ASN A 201 -19.02 10.89 24.30
C ASN A 201 -18.02 9.74 24.49
N ALA A 202 -18.40 8.51 24.10
CA ALA A 202 -17.55 7.34 24.16
C ALA A 202 -16.24 7.52 23.41
N GLN A 203 -15.19 6.89 23.94
CA GLN A 203 -13.91 6.84 23.26
C GLN A 203 -14.00 5.86 22.07
N VAL A 204 -13.34 6.21 20.96
CA VAL A 204 -13.43 5.48 19.68
C VAL A 204 -13.15 3.96 19.77
N ALA A 205 -12.44 3.46 20.78
CA ALA A 205 -12.19 2.03 20.98
C ALA A 205 -13.47 1.25 21.30
N LEU A 206 -14.47 1.87 21.94
CA LEU A 206 -15.75 1.22 22.22
C LEU A 206 -16.55 1.06 20.92
N GLU A 207 -16.54 2.06 20.03
CA GLU A 207 -17.10 1.94 18.69
C GLU A 207 -16.36 0.89 17.84
N LYS A 208 -15.03 0.82 17.96
CA LYS A 208 -14.22 -0.23 17.31
C LYS A 208 -14.64 -1.62 17.76
N PHE A 209 -14.90 -1.81 19.06
CA PHE A 209 -15.45 -3.08 19.56
C PHE A 209 -16.77 -3.41 18.85
N ALA A 210 -17.72 -2.48 18.85
CA ALA A 210 -19.03 -2.72 18.24
C ALA A 210 -18.90 -3.09 16.74
N ARG A 211 -18.06 -2.37 16.00
CA ARG A 211 -17.85 -2.59 14.57
C ARG A 211 -17.07 -3.86 14.24
N TYR A 212 -16.00 -4.17 14.97
CA TYR A 212 -15.14 -5.33 14.66
C TYR A 212 -15.77 -6.65 15.11
N PHE A 213 -16.67 -6.61 16.10
CA PHE A 213 -17.30 -7.79 16.65
C PHE A 213 -18.79 -7.84 16.36
N ASP A 214 -19.29 -7.24 15.28
CA ASP A 214 -20.69 -7.34 14.83
C ASP A 214 -21.71 -7.15 15.96
N VAL A 215 -21.59 -6.05 16.71
CA VAL A 215 -22.54 -5.63 17.74
C VAL A 215 -23.13 -4.28 17.32
N GLU A 216 -24.46 -4.17 17.32
CA GLU A 216 -25.13 -2.90 17.04
C GLU A 216 -24.71 -1.86 18.09
N CYS A 217 -24.13 -0.74 17.63
CA CYS A 217 -23.68 0.35 18.49
C CYS A 217 -24.84 1.31 18.74
N ARG A 218 -25.37 1.34 19.97
CA ARG A 218 -26.43 2.27 20.37
C ARG A 218 -25.83 3.42 21.18
N LEU A 219 -25.55 4.52 20.48
CA LEU A 219 -25.03 5.75 21.08
C LEU A 219 -26.18 6.58 21.67
N VAL A 220 -26.10 6.86 22.97
CA VAL A 220 -27.02 7.76 23.67
C VAL A 220 -26.54 9.20 23.47
N PRO A 221 -27.29 10.07 22.77
CA PRO A 221 -26.86 11.44 22.51
C PRO A 221 -26.66 12.23 23.81
N VAL A 222 -25.67 13.11 23.81
CA VAL A 222 -25.40 14.00 24.95
C VAL A 222 -26.02 15.38 24.72
N SER A 223 -26.31 16.06 25.80
CA SER A 223 -26.85 17.42 25.81
C SER A 223 -26.30 18.25 26.96
N GLN A 224 -26.58 19.55 26.95
CA GLN A 224 -26.23 20.44 28.06
C GLN A 224 -26.91 20.01 29.38
N GLU A 225 -28.16 19.53 29.33
CA GLU A 225 -28.86 19.02 30.52
C GLU A 225 -28.16 17.81 31.13
N SER A 226 -27.60 16.94 30.29
CA SER A 226 -26.78 15.80 30.71
C SER A 226 -25.33 16.16 31.03
N ARG A 227 -24.96 17.45 31.03
CA ARG A 227 -23.58 17.95 31.22
C ARG A 227 -22.57 17.25 30.29
N TYR A 228 -23.02 16.97 29.06
CA TYR A 228 -22.22 16.37 28.00
C TYR A 228 -21.71 14.94 28.33
N HIS A 229 -22.40 14.20 29.20
CA HIS A 229 -22.11 12.80 29.52
C HIS A 229 -23.39 11.94 29.49
N LEU A 230 -23.27 10.62 29.74
CA LEU A 230 -24.41 9.71 29.69
C LEU A 230 -25.58 10.20 30.55
N ASP A 231 -26.74 10.40 29.91
CA ASP A 231 -28.03 10.50 30.60
C ASP A 231 -28.56 9.08 30.82
N ILE A 232 -28.48 8.61 32.06
CA ILE A 232 -28.87 7.25 32.44
C ILE A 232 -30.36 6.97 32.23
N ASN A 233 -31.23 8.00 32.27
CA ASN A 233 -32.66 7.81 32.04
C ASN A 233 -32.93 7.58 30.55
N LYS A 234 -32.32 8.40 29.68
CA LYS A 234 -32.40 8.20 28.22
C LYS A 234 -31.76 6.89 27.81
N ALA A 235 -30.67 6.46 28.46
CA ALA A 235 -30.03 5.18 28.18
C ALA A 235 -31.00 3.99 28.26
N MET A 236 -31.98 4.05 29.19
CA MET A 236 -33.00 3.01 29.33
C MET A 236 -33.94 2.88 28.12
N GLU A 237 -34.10 3.93 27.31
CA GLU A 237 -34.89 3.87 26.06
C GLU A 237 -34.23 2.98 24.99
N TYR A 238 -32.93 2.74 25.12
CA TYR A 238 -32.14 1.92 24.19
C TYR A 238 -31.98 0.47 24.66
N VAL A 239 -32.44 0.13 25.88
CA VAL A 239 -32.29 -1.21 26.48
C VAL A 239 -33.39 -2.15 25.99
N ASP A 240 -32.96 -3.31 25.45
CA ASP A 240 -33.84 -4.41 25.08
C ASP A 240 -33.24 -5.77 25.47
N GLU A 241 -33.93 -6.86 25.13
CA GLU A 241 -33.48 -8.22 25.41
C GLU A 241 -32.20 -8.65 24.66
N ASN A 242 -31.78 -7.86 23.68
CA ASN A 242 -30.58 -8.08 22.87
C ASN A 242 -29.38 -7.26 23.36
N THR A 243 -29.58 -6.40 24.36
CA THR A 243 -28.51 -5.62 24.97
C THR A 243 -27.56 -6.55 25.75
N ILE A 244 -26.32 -6.67 25.26
CA ILE A 244 -25.29 -7.51 25.88
C ILE A 244 -24.70 -6.88 27.14
N GLY A 245 -24.83 -5.55 27.27
CA GLY A 245 -24.35 -4.76 28.38
C GLY A 245 -24.39 -3.25 28.09
N ILE A 246 -24.02 -2.46 29.09
CA ILE A 246 -23.83 -1.02 28.97
C ILE A 246 -22.39 -0.66 29.34
N TYR A 247 -21.72 0.12 28.50
CA TYR A 247 -20.49 0.80 28.88
C TYR A 247 -20.82 2.09 29.62
N VAL A 248 -20.37 2.20 30.85
CA VAL A 248 -20.47 3.43 31.65
C VAL A 248 -19.07 3.99 31.87
N ILE A 249 -18.84 5.24 31.49
CA ILE A 249 -17.51 5.83 31.39
C ILE A 249 -17.16 6.58 32.68
N LEU A 250 -16.16 6.10 33.40
CA LEU A 250 -15.62 6.78 34.57
C LEU A 250 -14.48 7.72 34.14
N GLY A 251 -14.89 8.90 33.66
CA GLY A 251 -13.98 9.96 33.22
C GLY A 251 -14.00 10.14 31.72
N SER A 252 -14.97 10.93 31.24
CA SER A 252 -15.13 11.28 29.83
C SER A 252 -13.85 11.87 29.25
N THR A 253 -13.47 11.41 28.06
CA THR A 253 -12.33 11.99 27.34
C THR A 253 -12.61 13.42 26.86
N TYR A 254 -13.88 13.80 26.70
CA TYR A 254 -14.26 15.13 26.23
C TYR A 254 -14.16 16.17 27.33
N THR A 255 -14.81 15.90 28.47
CA THR A 255 -15.07 16.90 29.52
C THR A 255 -14.57 16.50 30.91
N GLY A 256 -14.08 15.28 31.10
CA GLY A 256 -13.56 14.80 32.39
C GLY A 256 -14.62 14.31 33.39
N HIS A 257 -15.92 14.41 33.08
CA HIS A 257 -17.00 13.99 33.97
C HIS A 257 -17.03 12.48 34.22
N TYR A 258 -17.49 12.09 35.41
CA TYR A 258 -17.83 10.71 35.73
C TYR A 258 -19.29 10.43 35.43
N GLU A 259 -19.56 9.33 34.71
CA GLU A 259 -20.92 8.87 34.50
C GLU A 259 -21.45 8.12 35.74
N ASN A 260 -22.76 8.18 35.96
CA ASN A 260 -23.38 7.67 37.18
C ASN A 260 -23.59 6.14 37.13
N VAL A 261 -22.53 5.39 37.44
CA VAL A 261 -22.55 3.90 37.44
C VAL A 261 -23.61 3.35 38.39
N LYS A 262 -23.71 3.88 39.62
CA LYS A 262 -24.67 3.40 40.62
C LYS A 262 -26.11 3.64 40.19
N GLY A 263 -26.42 4.84 39.69
CA GLY A 263 -27.74 5.17 39.17
C GLY A 263 -28.14 4.31 37.98
N MET A 264 -27.21 4.06 37.05
CA MET A 264 -27.45 3.14 35.93
C MET A 264 -27.75 1.71 36.43
N ALA A 265 -27.01 1.24 37.44
CA ALA A 265 -27.25 -0.08 38.01
C ALA A 265 -28.63 -0.20 38.68
N ASP A 266 -29.08 0.85 39.38
CA ASP A 266 -30.40 0.89 40.02
C ASP A 266 -31.54 0.82 38.99
N LEU A 267 -31.44 1.58 37.89
CA LEU A 267 -32.41 1.53 36.80
C LEU A 267 -32.46 0.15 36.12
N LEU A 268 -31.30 -0.49 35.96
CA LEU A 268 -31.22 -1.85 35.43
C LEU A 268 -31.79 -2.90 36.40
N ASP A 269 -31.65 -2.71 37.71
CA ASP A 269 -32.31 -3.56 38.73
C ASP A 269 -33.83 -3.48 38.65
N GLU A 270 -34.38 -2.27 38.45
CA GLU A 270 -35.82 -2.08 38.23
C GLU A 270 -36.28 -2.69 36.91
N TYR A 271 -35.49 -2.54 35.84
CA TYR A 271 -35.77 -3.16 34.55
C TYR A 271 -35.83 -4.67 34.65
N GLU A 272 -34.85 -5.32 35.28
CA GLU A 272 -34.82 -6.77 35.45
C GLU A 272 -36.00 -7.28 36.28
N LYS A 273 -36.37 -6.58 37.37
CA LYS A 273 -37.57 -6.92 38.16
C LYS A 273 -38.84 -6.91 37.33
N ARG A 274 -38.93 -6.01 36.35
CA ARG A 274 -40.12 -5.84 35.49
C ARG A 274 -40.14 -6.81 34.30
N THR A 275 -39.01 -7.07 33.68
CA THR A 275 -38.92 -7.81 32.39
C THR A 275 -38.35 -9.21 32.53
N GLY A 276 -37.62 -9.50 33.62
CA GLY A 276 -36.81 -10.71 33.78
C GLY A 276 -35.49 -10.69 33.00
N HIS A 277 -35.15 -9.59 32.32
CA HIS A 277 -33.91 -9.47 31.54
C HIS A 277 -32.80 -8.77 32.34
N SER A 278 -31.71 -9.50 32.60
CA SER A 278 -30.51 -8.99 33.25
C SER A 278 -29.54 -8.39 32.23
N VAL A 279 -29.22 -7.10 32.38
CA VAL A 279 -28.18 -6.41 31.59
C VAL A 279 -26.98 -6.05 32.50
N PRO A 280 -25.75 -6.46 32.16
CA PRO A 280 -24.56 -6.15 32.93
C PRO A 280 -23.96 -4.77 32.59
N ILE A 281 -23.09 -4.26 33.47
CA ILE A 281 -22.31 -3.04 33.27
C ILE A 281 -20.83 -3.38 33.13
N HIS A 282 -20.19 -2.82 32.11
CA HIS A 282 -18.75 -2.67 32.05
C HIS A 282 -18.39 -1.21 32.32
N VAL A 283 -17.47 -0.97 33.25
CA VAL A 283 -17.02 0.41 33.53
C VAL A 283 -15.77 0.70 32.72
N ASP A 284 -15.86 1.63 31.77
CA ASP A 284 -14.68 2.20 31.13
C ASP A 284 -14.03 3.21 32.06
N ALA A 285 -13.15 2.71 32.92
CA ALA A 285 -12.37 3.50 33.86
C ALA A 285 -10.96 3.78 33.32
N ALA A 286 -10.79 3.92 32.00
CA ALA A 286 -9.49 4.14 31.36
C ALA A 286 -8.64 5.20 32.07
N SER A 287 -9.25 6.32 32.43
CA SER A 287 -8.61 7.38 33.22
C SER A 287 -9.03 7.31 34.69
N GLY A 288 -10.34 7.23 34.97
CA GLY A 288 -10.88 7.34 36.33
C GLY A 288 -10.49 6.20 37.26
N GLY A 289 -10.10 5.03 36.74
CA GLY A 289 -9.75 3.85 37.55
C GLY A 289 -8.52 4.04 38.43
N PHE A 290 -7.67 5.02 38.10
CA PHE A 290 -6.52 5.45 38.91
C PHE A 290 -6.68 6.86 39.50
N VAL A 291 -7.88 7.46 39.45
CA VAL A 291 -8.17 8.76 40.07
C VAL A 291 -9.24 8.59 41.14
N ALA A 292 -10.40 8.03 40.81
CA ALA A 292 -11.55 7.94 41.71
C ALA A 292 -11.25 7.20 43.02
N PRO A 293 -10.57 6.02 43.06
CA PRO A 293 -10.27 5.33 44.32
C PRO A 293 -9.42 6.15 45.30
N PHE A 294 -8.64 7.09 44.77
CA PHE A 294 -7.68 7.86 45.54
C PHE A 294 -8.16 9.26 45.85
N ALA A 295 -8.86 9.93 44.94
CA ALA A 295 -9.43 11.27 45.15
C ALA A 295 -10.77 11.19 45.89
N HIS A 296 -11.64 10.26 45.48
CA HIS A 296 -13.04 10.13 45.92
C HIS A 296 -13.35 8.70 46.40
N PRO A 297 -12.72 8.22 47.49
CA PRO A 297 -12.83 6.82 47.93
C PRO A 297 -14.26 6.38 48.32
N ASP A 298 -15.13 7.34 48.65
CA ASP A 298 -16.53 7.09 49.01
C ASP A 298 -17.45 6.99 47.79
N LEU A 299 -16.96 7.33 46.58
CA LEU A 299 -17.72 7.17 45.34
C LEU A 299 -17.94 5.68 45.04
N VAL A 300 -19.20 5.27 44.94
CA VAL A 300 -19.58 3.89 44.61
C VAL A 300 -19.71 3.75 43.09
N TRP A 301 -18.71 3.15 42.44
CA TRP A 301 -18.67 3.01 40.99
C TRP A 301 -18.14 1.65 40.50
N ASP A 302 -17.48 0.88 41.36
CA ASP A 302 -16.69 -0.30 41.01
C ASP A 302 -17.42 -1.63 41.34
N PHE A 303 -16.68 -2.70 41.64
CA PHE A 303 -17.26 -4.01 41.94
C PHE A 303 -18.08 -4.04 43.23
N LYS A 304 -18.13 -2.98 44.04
CA LYS A 304 -19.19 -2.82 45.07
C LYS A 304 -20.60 -2.93 44.48
N ILE A 305 -20.76 -2.59 43.20
CA ILE A 305 -22.01 -2.71 42.46
C ILE A 305 -22.09 -4.10 41.83
N PRO A 306 -23.10 -4.94 42.16
CA PRO A 306 -23.22 -6.30 41.62
C PRO A 306 -23.29 -6.38 40.09
N ARG A 307 -23.92 -5.39 39.44
CA ARG A 307 -24.03 -5.32 37.98
C ARG A 307 -22.71 -5.02 37.27
N VAL A 308 -21.71 -4.50 37.98
CA VAL A 308 -20.39 -4.25 37.38
C VAL A 308 -19.68 -5.61 37.27
N VAL A 309 -19.57 -6.09 36.03
CA VAL A 309 -19.01 -7.42 35.73
C VAL A 309 -17.56 -7.36 35.29
N SER A 310 -17.12 -6.20 34.78
CA SER A 310 -15.72 -5.96 34.39
C SER A 310 -15.38 -4.47 34.37
N ILE A 311 -14.11 -4.15 34.59
CA ILE A 311 -13.57 -2.78 34.66
C ILE A 311 -12.23 -2.75 33.92
N ASN A 312 -12.04 -1.80 33.01
CA ASN A 312 -10.73 -1.52 32.44
C ASN A 312 -10.11 -0.23 32.98
N ALA A 313 -8.77 -0.16 32.98
CA ALA A 313 -8.04 1.09 33.20
C ALA A 313 -6.75 1.14 32.37
N SER A 314 -6.33 2.35 31.97
CA SER A 314 -5.03 2.56 31.34
C SER A 314 -3.99 2.86 32.41
N GLY A 315 -3.08 1.91 32.64
CA GLY A 315 -1.91 2.14 33.50
C GLY A 315 -1.04 3.30 32.99
N HIS A 316 -1.01 3.47 31.66
CA HIS A 316 -0.26 4.55 31.03
C HIS A 316 -0.93 5.94 31.05
N LYS A 317 -2.11 6.09 31.67
CA LYS A 317 -2.74 7.39 31.93
C LYS A 317 -2.42 7.82 33.36
N PHE A 318 -3.43 7.95 34.23
CA PHE A 318 -3.27 8.24 35.65
C PHE A 318 -2.73 7.06 36.48
N GLY A 319 -2.46 5.91 35.86
CA GLY A 319 -1.68 4.84 36.50
C GLY A 319 -0.17 5.12 36.57
N LEU A 320 0.28 6.21 35.92
CA LEU A 320 1.63 6.79 35.97
C LEU A 320 2.74 5.96 35.32
N SER A 321 2.40 4.93 34.53
CA SER A 321 3.37 4.23 33.69
C SER A 321 3.54 4.92 32.33
N TYR A 322 4.67 4.76 31.65
CA TYR A 322 4.73 5.14 30.22
C TYR A 322 3.78 4.29 29.36
N VAL A 323 3.55 4.76 28.13
CA VAL A 323 2.73 4.11 27.10
C VAL A 323 3.04 2.62 26.94
N GLY A 324 1.99 1.81 26.72
CA GLY A 324 2.12 0.36 26.49
C GLY A 324 1.54 -0.56 27.57
N VAL A 325 0.88 -0.02 28.60
CA VAL A 325 0.15 -0.84 29.60
C VAL A 325 -1.29 -0.37 29.86
N GLY A 326 -2.22 -1.33 29.84
CA GLY A 326 -3.58 -1.24 30.34
C GLY A 326 -3.95 -2.47 31.17
N TRP A 327 -5.13 -2.47 31.74
CA TRP A 327 -5.63 -3.53 32.62
C TRP A 327 -7.10 -3.79 32.35
N ILE A 328 -7.50 -5.06 32.42
CA ILE A 328 -8.89 -5.50 32.49
C ILE A 328 -9.02 -6.46 33.68
N ILE A 329 -10.01 -6.21 34.53
CA ILE A 329 -10.38 -7.08 35.64
C ILE A 329 -11.84 -7.49 35.45
N TRP A 330 -12.14 -8.76 35.65
CA TRP A 330 -13.49 -9.30 35.76
C TRP A 330 -13.84 -9.52 37.22
N ARG A 331 -15.13 -9.39 37.52
CA ARG A 331 -15.66 -9.58 38.88
C ARG A 331 -15.26 -10.93 39.47
N ASP A 332 -15.42 -11.99 38.70
CA ASP A 332 -15.08 -13.36 39.06
C ASP A 332 -14.97 -14.24 37.80
N LYS A 333 -14.67 -15.52 37.98
CA LYS A 333 -14.50 -16.49 36.89
C LYS A 333 -15.77 -16.72 36.06
N ALA A 334 -16.96 -16.49 36.61
CA ALA A 334 -18.21 -16.67 35.86
C ALA A 334 -18.41 -15.57 34.80
N HIS A 335 -17.71 -14.45 34.94
CA HIS A 335 -17.81 -13.31 34.02
C HIS A 335 -16.76 -13.32 32.91
N LEU A 336 -15.90 -14.36 32.87
CA LEU A 336 -14.96 -14.63 31.79
C LEU A 336 -15.25 -16.02 31.20
N PRO A 337 -16.00 -16.12 30.08
CA PRO A 337 -16.30 -17.40 29.44
C PRO A 337 -15.04 -18.20 29.11
N ARG A 338 -15.07 -19.52 29.37
CA ARG A 338 -13.92 -20.41 29.15
C ARG A 338 -13.49 -20.49 27.68
N ASP A 339 -14.44 -20.38 26.75
CA ASP A 339 -14.19 -20.38 25.30
C ASP A 339 -13.32 -19.20 24.82
N LEU A 340 -13.12 -18.20 25.68
CA LEU A 340 -12.23 -17.08 25.42
C LEU A 340 -10.82 -17.29 25.99
N ILE A 341 -10.60 -18.30 26.83
CA ILE A 341 -9.29 -18.60 27.43
C ILE A 341 -8.58 -19.64 26.57
N PHE A 342 -7.39 -19.29 26.07
CA PHE A 342 -6.57 -20.17 25.25
C PHE A 342 -5.49 -20.86 26.08
N GLU A 343 -5.32 -22.15 25.86
CA GLU A 343 -4.25 -22.97 26.45
C GLU A 343 -3.07 -23.08 25.48
N LEU A 344 -1.88 -22.70 25.93
CA LEU A 344 -0.64 -22.74 25.16
C LEU A 344 0.27 -23.83 25.73
N HIS A 345 0.88 -24.66 24.86
CA HIS A 345 1.69 -25.82 25.27
C HIS A 345 3.13 -25.81 24.74
N TYR A 346 3.52 -24.85 23.90
CA TYR A 346 4.77 -24.93 23.12
C TYR A 346 5.94 -24.10 23.69
N LEU A 347 5.74 -23.38 24.80
CA LEU A 347 6.77 -22.59 25.49
C LEU A 347 7.28 -23.24 26.78
N GLY A 348 6.96 -24.51 27.03
CA GLY A 348 7.53 -25.30 28.13
C GLY A 348 6.48 -25.82 29.12
N SER A 349 5.58 -24.95 29.60
CA SER A 349 4.47 -25.32 30.49
C SER A 349 3.09 -24.94 29.91
N VAL A 350 2.00 -25.33 30.60
CA VAL A 350 0.64 -24.97 30.19
C VAL A 350 0.34 -23.55 30.65
N GLU A 351 0.22 -22.64 29.70
CA GLU A 351 -0.09 -21.24 29.95
C GLU A 351 -1.51 -20.92 29.51
N PHE A 352 -2.20 -20.07 30.28
CA PHE A 352 -3.55 -19.60 29.95
C PHE A 352 -3.47 -18.14 29.52
N SER A 353 -3.90 -17.86 28.30
CA SER A 353 -3.91 -16.50 27.76
C SER A 353 -5.32 -16.07 27.38
N PHE A 354 -5.61 -14.80 27.64
CA PHE A 354 -6.78 -14.11 27.12
C PHE A 354 -6.43 -12.66 26.80
N SER A 355 -5.73 -12.48 25.68
CA SER A 355 -5.35 -11.18 25.11
C SER A 355 -5.57 -11.20 23.60
N LEU A 356 -5.71 -10.02 22.99
CA LEU A 356 -5.73 -9.91 21.52
C LEU A 356 -4.32 -9.87 20.94
N THR A 357 -3.35 -9.45 21.75
CA THR A 357 -1.93 -9.42 21.44
C THR A 357 -1.21 -10.67 21.95
N PHE A 358 -0.09 -11.03 21.30
CA PHE A 358 0.77 -12.14 21.71
C PHE A 358 2.11 -11.63 22.28
N SER A 359 3.18 -11.59 21.49
CA SER A 359 4.48 -11.06 21.94
C SER A 359 4.43 -9.55 22.16
N ARG A 360 4.84 -9.09 23.34
CA ARG A 360 4.90 -7.66 23.69
C ARG A 360 5.83 -7.41 24.88
N PRO A 361 6.42 -6.21 25.01
CA PRO A 361 7.38 -5.93 26.08
C PRO A 361 6.72 -5.98 27.46
N ALA A 362 7.40 -6.61 28.42
CA ALA A 362 6.98 -6.65 29.82
C ALA A 362 7.36 -5.40 30.62
N ALA A 363 8.27 -4.57 30.10
CA ALA A 363 8.80 -3.40 30.80
C ALA A 363 7.71 -2.43 31.31
N PRO A 364 6.63 -2.11 30.56
CA PRO A 364 5.52 -1.29 31.08
C PRO A 364 4.78 -1.90 32.29
N ILE A 365 4.71 -3.24 32.38
CA ILE A 365 4.09 -3.93 33.53
C ILE A 365 5.00 -3.84 34.76
N ILE A 366 6.31 -3.97 34.56
CA ILE A 366 7.31 -3.81 35.61
C ILE A 366 7.27 -2.36 36.15
N ALA A 367 7.17 -1.37 35.25
CA ALA A 367 7.03 0.03 35.63
C ALA A 367 5.72 0.30 36.40
N GLN A 368 4.60 -0.29 35.97
CA GLN A 368 3.35 -0.19 36.72
C GLN A 368 3.48 -0.75 38.14
N TYR A 369 4.10 -1.93 38.28
CA TYR A 369 4.33 -2.54 39.60
C TYR A 369 5.25 -1.68 40.47
N PHE A 370 6.29 -1.08 39.88
CA PHE A 370 7.14 -0.11 40.57
C PHE A 370 6.32 1.04 41.14
N ASN A 371 5.43 1.67 40.36
CA ASN A 371 4.61 2.78 40.86
C ASN A 371 3.64 2.34 41.96
N LEU A 372 3.00 1.17 41.81
CA LEU A 372 2.12 0.61 42.84
C LEU A 372 2.85 0.41 44.18
N LEU A 373 4.12 -0.02 44.14
CA LEU A 373 4.94 -0.17 45.35
C LEU A 373 5.49 1.16 45.87
N HIS A 374 6.03 1.99 44.97
CA HIS A 374 6.74 3.22 45.29
C HIS A 374 5.82 4.28 45.90
N LEU A 375 4.65 4.47 45.29
CA LEU A 375 3.68 5.47 45.72
C LEU A 375 2.74 4.89 46.79
N GLY A 376 2.29 3.64 46.60
CA GLY A 376 1.20 3.06 47.36
C GLY A 376 -0.07 3.93 47.34
N TYR A 377 -1.05 3.59 48.18
CA TYR A 377 -2.31 4.34 48.22
C TYR A 377 -2.11 5.84 48.53
N ARG A 378 -1.22 6.15 49.48
CA ARG A 378 -0.99 7.54 49.93
C ARG A 378 -0.33 8.41 48.85
N GLY A 379 0.64 7.87 48.11
CA GLY A 379 1.30 8.58 47.02
C GLY A 379 0.34 8.87 45.88
N TYR A 380 -0.41 7.85 45.41
CA TYR A 380 -1.44 8.06 44.38
C TYR A 380 -2.51 9.06 44.83
N ARG A 381 -2.95 9.01 46.09
CA ARG A 381 -3.89 9.99 46.65
C ARG A 381 -3.31 11.39 46.67
N HIS A 382 -2.07 11.58 47.10
CA HIS A 382 -1.44 12.89 47.10
C HIS A 382 -1.40 13.48 45.68
N LEU A 383 -0.95 12.71 44.70
CA LEU A 383 -0.86 13.15 43.30
C LEU A 383 -2.23 13.48 42.71
N ALA A 384 -3.23 12.61 42.90
CA ALA A 384 -4.58 12.86 42.39
C ALA A 384 -5.21 14.14 42.99
N LEU A 385 -4.96 14.41 44.27
CA LEU A 385 -5.45 15.62 44.94
C LEU A 385 -4.74 16.89 44.42
N ASP A 386 -3.43 16.81 44.18
CA ASP A 386 -2.63 17.92 43.65
C ASP A 386 -3.02 18.25 42.20
N ASP A 387 -3.19 17.22 41.35
CA ASP A 387 -3.64 17.39 39.97
C ASP A 387 -5.03 18.05 39.92
N LEU A 388 -5.97 17.61 40.78
CA LEU A 388 -7.30 18.22 40.90
C LEU A 388 -7.24 19.65 41.46
N LYS A 389 -6.34 19.94 42.39
CA LYS A 389 -6.13 21.31 42.89
C LYS A 389 -5.64 22.23 41.77
N ASN A 390 -4.68 21.78 40.97
CA ASN A 390 -4.15 22.51 39.81
C ASN A 390 -5.20 22.70 38.72
N ALA A 391 -5.99 21.68 38.42
CA ALA A 391 -7.08 21.78 37.46
C ALA A 391 -8.16 22.77 37.93
N ARG A 392 -8.53 22.77 39.22
CA ARG A 392 -9.45 23.77 39.80
C ARG A 392 -8.89 25.18 39.81
N LEU A 393 -7.57 25.36 39.96
CA LEU A 393 -6.93 26.67 39.80
C LEU A 393 -7.14 27.19 38.39
N LEU A 394 -6.87 26.36 37.37
CA LEU A 394 -7.09 26.71 35.98
C LEU A 394 -8.56 27.04 35.68
N SER A 395 -9.50 26.17 36.05
CA SER A 395 -10.94 26.41 35.82
C SER A 395 -11.39 27.75 36.39
N ARG A 396 -11.02 28.07 37.64
CA ARG A 396 -11.40 29.33 38.28
C ARG A 396 -10.77 30.54 37.61
N ALA A 397 -9.53 30.44 37.15
CA ALA A 397 -8.86 31.53 36.43
C ALA A 397 -9.56 31.83 35.10
N LEU A 398 -9.95 30.79 34.35
CA LEU A 398 -10.67 30.93 33.09
C LEU A 398 -12.05 31.59 33.26
N GLU A 399 -12.81 31.20 34.28
CA GLU A 399 -14.13 31.79 34.53
C GLU A 399 -14.05 33.24 35.00
N ARG A 400 -13.09 33.54 35.88
CA ARG A 400 -12.88 34.90 36.40
C ARG A 400 -12.44 35.91 35.34
N SER A 401 -11.97 35.43 34.18
CA SER A 401 -11.56 36.32 33.10
C SER A 401 -12.74 36.79 32.23
N ASP A 402 -13.94 36.23 32.41
CA ASP A 402 -15.13 36.44 31.57
C ASP A 402 -14.96 36.11 30.08
N TYR A 403 -13.77 35.69 29.64
CA TYR A 403 -13.47 35.32 28.25
C TYR A 403 -13.92 33.90 27.91
N PHE A 404 -13.98 33.03 28.91
CA PHE A 404 -14.24 31.61 28.74
C PHE A 404 -15.38 31.14 29.63
N GLU A 405 -16.11 30.15 29.12
CA GLU A 405 -17.06 29.33 29.86
C GLU A 405 -16.43 27.95 30.04
N VAL A 406 -16.32 27.48 31.29
CA VAL A 406 -15.76 26.16 31.60
C VAL A 406 -16.89 25.14 31.65
N LEU A 407 -16.74 24.06 30.88
CA LEU A 407 -17.69 22.96 30.79
C LEU A 407 -17.41 21.84 31.79
N SER A 408 -16.15 21.66 32.21
CA SER A 408 -15.78 20.70 33.25
C SER A 408 -16.22 21.20 34.62
N ASP A 409 -16.69 20.29 35.48
CA ASP A 409 -17.34 20.70 36.74
C ASP A 409 -16.54 20.48 38.02
N ILE A 410 -15.28 20.06 37.92
CA ILE A 410 -14.43 19.73 39.07
C ILE A 410 -14.17 20.88 40.07
N HIS A 411 -14.48 22.13 39.71
CA HIS A 411 -14.40 23.31 40.57
C HIS A 411 -15.77 23.78 41.11
N ARG A 412 -16.86 23.09 40.76
CA ARG A 412 -18.21 23.35 41.26
C ARG A 412 -18.48 22.62 42.59
N PRO A 413 -19.25 23.21 43.51
CA PRO A 413 -19.64 22.56 44.76
C PRO A 413 -20.57 21.37 44.51
N LYS A 414 -20.39 20.30 45.29
CA LYS A 414 -21.18 19.06 45.20
C LYS A 414 -22.66 19.32 45.49
N GLY A 415 -23.56 18.79 44.66
CA GLY A 415 -25.01 18.80 44.91
C GLY A 415 -25.70 20.16 44.74
N LEU A 416 -24.97 21.17 44.26
CA LEU A 416 -25.49 22.47 43.88
C LEU A 416 -25.35 22.61 42.37
N HIS A 417 -26.46 22.77 41.64
CA HIS A 417 -26.46 23.26 40.25
C HIS A 417 -26.12 24.76 40.18
N SER A 418 -25.38 25.27 41.17
CA SER A 418 -25.09 26.69 41.30
C SER A 418 -23.80 27.00 40.59
N GLU A 419 -23.80 28.08 39.80
CA GLU A 419 -22.61 28.72 39.25
C GLU A 419 -21.65 29.26 40.33
N LYS A 420 -21.97 29.11 41.63
CA LYS A 420 -21.14 29.58 42.72
C LYS A 420 -19.88 28.75 42.86
N ILE A 421 -18.75 29.40 42.63
CA ILE A 421 -17.41 28.88 42.95
C ILE A 421 -17.24 28.88 44.47
N ILE A 422 -16.84 27.75 45.05
CA ILE A 422 -16.38 27.66 46.44
C ILE A 422 -14.85 27.53 46.48
N GLU A 423 -14.23 28.06 47.54
CA GLU A 423 -12.77 28.00 47.75
C GLU A 423 -12.41 27.10 48.94
N SER A 424 -12.89 25.85 48.90
CA SER A 424 -12.49 24.83 49.86
C SER A 424 -11.22 24.10 49.41
N SER A 425 -10.35 23.75 50.36
CA SER A 425 -9.22 22.85 50.09
C SER A 425 -9.63 21.39 50.03
N ASN A 426 -10.80 21.03 50.59
CA ASN A 426 -11.29 19.65 50.61
C ASN A 426 -11.86 19.27 49.23
N VAL A 427 -11.41 18.15 48.67
CA VAL A 427 -11.85 17.68 47.35
C VAL A 427 -13.30 17.19 47.36
N GLU A 428 -13.78 16.67 48.49
CA GLU A 428 -15.13 16.10 48.63
C GLU A 428 -16.25 17.14 48.59
N ASP A 429 -15.88 18.42 48.76
CA ASP A 429 -16.82 19.53 48.68
C ASP A 429 -17.17 19.86 47.21
N TYR A 430 -16.47 19.26 46.24
CA TYR A 430 -16.61 19.50 44.81
C TYR A 430 -17.22 18.31 44.06
N GLU A 431 -17.74 18.58 42.85
CA GLU A 431 -18.18 17.53 41.94
C GLU A 431 -17.01 16.61 41.54
N PRO A 432 -17.18 15.27 41.60
CA PRO A 432 -16.11 14.33 41.28
C PRO A 432 -15.84 14.28 39.77
N GLY A 433 -14.57 14.17 39.39
CA GLY A 433 -14.18 14.11 37.99
C GLY A 433 -12.67 13.90 37.80
N LEU A 434 -12.24 13.89 36.54
CA LEU A 434 -10.81 13.88 36.20
C LEU A 434 -10.20 15.28 36.35
N PRO A 435 -8.88 15.40 36.60
CA PRO A 435 -8.15 16.67 36.52
C PRO A 435 -8.01 17.14 35.06
N VAL A 436 -9.15 17.50 34.47
CA VAL A 436 -9.32 17.91 33.07
C VAL A 436 -10.17 19.17 33.07
N VAL A 437 -9.78 20.13 32.24
CA VAL A 437 -10.51 21.39 32.06
C VAL A 437 -10.88 21.54 30.60
N ALA A 438 -12.15 21.30 30.29
CA ALA A 438 -12.76 21.61 29.00
C ALA A 438 -13.47 22.96 29.08
N PHE A 439 -13.25 23.83 28.11
CA PHE A 439 -13.78 25.18 28.10
C PHE A 439 -13.96 25.71 26.67
N LYS A 440 -14.78 26.74 26.51
CA LYS A 440 -15.03 27.43 25.24
C LYS A 440 -15.02 28.93 25.47
N PHE A 441 -14.99 29.74 24.42
CA PHE A 441 -15.28 31.17 24.54
C PHE A 441 -16.68 31.40 25.11
N SER A 442 -16.78 32.36 26.02
CA SER A 442 -18.06 32.81 26.56
C SER A 442 -18.91 33.47 25.49
N ASP A 443 -20.24 33.42 25.65
CA ASP A 443 -21.17 34.07 24.73
C ASP A 443 -20.99 35.59 24.70
N SER A 444 -20.59 36.20 25.82
CA SER A 444 -20.25 37.63 25.90
C SER A 444 -19.01 37.95 25.05
N PHE A 445 -17.95 37.15 25.17
CA PHE A 445 -16.74 37.35 24.37
C PHE A 445 -17.00 37.16 22.87
N LYS A 446 -17.75 36.12 22.48
CA LYS A 446 -18.14 35.89 21.08
C LYS A 446 -18.97 37.04 20.51
N LYS A 447 -19.88 37.62 21.31
CA LYS A 447 -20.68 38.78 20.89
C LYS A 447 -19.84 40.05 20.74
N GLN A 448 -18.87 40.25 21.63
CA GLN A 448 -17.96 41.40 21.57
C GLN A 448 -16.96 41.29 20.41
N TYR A 449 -16.47 40.09 20.13
CA TYR A 449 -15.45 39.82 19.11
C TYR A 449 -15.86 38.69 18.13
N PRO A 450 -16.91 38.88 17.32
CA PRO A 450 -17.50 37.82 16.49
C PRO A 450 -16.60 37.32 15.35
N ARG A 451 -15.50 38.00 15.07
CA ARG A 451 -14.55 37.63 14.01
C ARG A 451 -13.49 36.63 14.47
N PHE A 452 -13.32 36.45 15.79
CA PHE A 452 -12.26 35.60 16.33
C PHE A 452 -12.71 34.14 16.38
N GLN A 453 -11.89 33.25 15.81
CA GLN A 453 -12.13 31.81 15.82
C GLN A 453 -11.39 31.18 17.00
N GLN A 454 -12.06 30.33 17.77
CA GLN A 454 -11.48 29.68 18.95
C GLN A 454 -10.24 28.83 18.59
N GLY A 455 -10.26 28.17 17.43
CA GLY A 455 -9.12 27.42 16.93
C GLY A 455 -7.82 28.22 16.76
N TRP A 456 -7.87 29.55 16.71
CA TRP A 456 -6.65 30.38 16.68
C TRP A 456 -5.86 30.30 17.98
N ILE A 457 -6.53 30.08 19.12
CA ILE A 457 -5.86 29.90 20.42
C ILE A 457 -4.89 28.73 20.37
N GLN A 458 -5.33 27.58 19.83
CA GLN A 458 -4.48 26.40 19.68
C GLN A 458 -3.21 26.73 18.87
N THR A 459 -3.37 27.42 17.74
CA THR A 459 -2.25 27.76 16.85
C THR A 459 -1.27 28.73 17.52
N LEU A 460 -1.78 29.77 18.18
CA LEU A 460 -0.96 30.79 18.84
C LEU A 460 -0.24 30.21 20.06
N LEU A 461 -0.90 29.38 20.86
CA LEU A 461 -0.25 28.71 21.98
C LEU A 461 0.82 27.69 21.54
N ARG A 462 0.63 27.04 20.38
CA ARG A 462 1.66 26.18 19.80
C ARG A 462 2.94 26.94 19.46
N THR A 463 2.87 28.22 19.10
CA THR A 463 4.08 29.05 18.90
C THR A 463 4.87 29.28 20.21
N ARG A 464 4.22 29.11 21.35
CA ARG A 464 4.82 29.15 22.70
C ARG A 464 5.13 27.75 23.24
N GLY A 465 5.04 26.71 22.40
CA GLY A 465 5.35 25.31 22.74
C GLY A 465 4.20 24.51 23.36
N TRP A 466 3.08 25.15 23.72
CA TRP A 466 1.94 24.47 24.34
C TRP A 466 1.10 23.71 23.32
N LEU A 467 0.86 22.42 23.55
CA LEU A 467 -0.01 21.61 22.70
C LEU A 467 -1.35 21.40 23.39
N MET A 468 -2.35 22.15 22.95
CA MET A 468 -3.73 22.06 23.41
C MET A 468 -4.65 21.76 22.23
N PRO A 469 -5.56 20.79 22.33
CA PRO A 469 -6.49 20.44 21.27
C PRO A 469 -7.71 21.37 21.28
N ASN A 470 -8.25 21.63 20.09
CA ASN A 470 -9.52 22.29 19.84
C ASN A 470 -10.40 21.38 18.97
N TYR A 471 -11.61 21.04 19.42
CA TYR A 471 -12.51 20.11 18.73
C TYR A 471 -13.97 20.30 19.14
N ASN A 472 -14.90 19.78 18.34
CA ASN A 472 -16.33 19.82 18.60
C ASN A 472 -16.79 18.71 19.55
N LEU A 473 -17.82 18.97 20.34
CA LEU A 473 -18.48 17.95 21.16
C LEU A 473 -19.19 16.87 20.31
N PRO A 474 -19.59 15.73 20.92
CA PRO A 474 -20.23 14.62 20.22
C PRO A 474 -21.64 14.93 19.69
N PRO A 475 -22.30 13.96 19.01
CA PRO A 475 -23.63 14.13 18.44
C PRO A 475 -24.68 14.78 19.35
N ASN A 476 -25.50 15.67 18.75
CA ASN A 476 -26.42 16.64 19.36
C ASN A 476 -25.77 17.88 19.99
N CYS A 477 -24.45 17.94 20.05
CA CYS A 477 -23.67 19.07 20.56
C CYS A 477 -22.55 19.49 19.60
N GLU A 478 -22.60 19.11 18.32
CA GLU A 478 -21.51 19.32 17.35
C GLU A 478 -21.22 20.81 17.11
N ASP A 479 -22.18 21.69 17.34
CA ASP A 479 -21.98 23.14 17.21
C ASP A 479 -21.16 23.75 18.36
N ILE A 480 -20.87 22.97 19.42
CA ILE A 480 -20.09 23.40 20.58
C ILE A 480 -18.62 23.01 20.39
N GLU A 481 -17.82 23.99 19.98
CA GLU A 481 -16.37 23.90 19.88
C GLU A 481 -15.71 24.10 21.25
N ILE A 482 -14.80 23.21 21.67
CA ILE A 482 -14.13 23.24 22.97
C ILE A 482 -12.61 23.13 22.86
N LEU A 483 -11.93 23.73 23.83
CA LEU A 483 -10.53 23.54 24.17
C LEU A 483 -10.43 22.61 25.39
N ARG A 484 -9.41 21.76 25.46
CA ARG A 484 -9.23 20.85 26.62
C ARG A 484 -7.80 20.83 27.14
N VAL A 485 -7.62 21.02 28.44
CA VAL A 485 -6.34 20.82 29.14
C VAL A 485 -6.44 19.60 30.05
N VAL A 486 -5.52 18.65 29.89
CA VAL A 486 -5.33 17.54 30.84
C VAL A 486 -4.20 17.91 31.80
N VAL A 487 -4.51 18.00 33.08
CA VAL A 487 -3.54 18.26 34.15
C VAL A 487 -3.05 16.91 34.67
N LYS A 488 -1.73 16.74 34.68
CA LYS A 488 -1.03 15.52 35.10
C LYS A 488 0.03 15.88 36.13
N GLU A 489 0.60 14.86 36.77
CA GLU A 489 1.67 14.98 37.77
C GLU A 489 2.81 15.91 37.34
N ASN A 490 3.19 15.91 36.06
CA ASN A 490 4.28 16.75 35.53
C ASN A 490 3.88 18.20 35.22
N MET A 491 2.68 18.64 35.62
CA MET A 491 2.18 20.00 35.50
C MET A 491 2.00 20.65 36.88
N PRO A 492 3.10 20.98 37.58
CA PRO A 492 3.04 21.67 38.87
C PRO A 492 2.38 23.06 38.73
N GLU A 493 1.96 23.63 39.85
CA GLU A 493 1.26 24.93 39.90
C GLU A 493 1.96 26.03 39.08
N MET A 494 3.30 26.08 39.12
CA MET A 494 4.10 27.04 38.34
C MET A 494 3.90 26.90 36.82
N LEU A 495 3.78 25.68 36.28
CA LEU A 495 3.47 25.47 34.87
C LEU A 495 2.01 25.79 34.55
N VAL A 496 1.08 25.58 35.49
CA VAL A 496 -0.32 26.00 35.34
C VAL A 496 -0.43 27.52 35.24
N GLN A 497 0.23 28.25 36.14
CA GLN A 497 0.30 29.71 36.10
C GLN A 497 0.92 30.19 34.78
N ARG A 498 2.06 29.61 34.39
CA ARG A 498 2.70 29.94 33.11
C ARG A 498 1.81 29.67 31.91
N PHE A 499 1.00 28.62 31.93
CA PHE A 499 0.02 28.35 30.89
C PHE A 499 -1.08 29.42 30.85
N ILE A 500 -1.63 29.80 32.01
CA ILE A 500 -2.65 30.86 32.14
C ILE A 500 -2.13 32.19 31.60
N ASP A 501 -0.92 32.60 32.01
CA ASP A 501 -0.28 33.84 31.55
C ASP A 501 -0.16 33.84 30.02
N ASN A 502 0.36 32.74 29.45
CA ASN A 502 0.51 32.61 28.01
C ASN A 502 -0.86 32.57 27.29
N LEU A 503 -1.90 32.00 27.89
CA LEU A 503 -3.24 31.99 27.31
C LEU A 503 -3.82 33.41 27.26
N PHE A 504 -3.71 34.17 28.34
CA PHE A 504 -4.20 35.54 28.38
C PHE A 504 -3.36 36.49 27.52
N ASP A 505 -2.05 36.31 27.44
CA ASP A 505 -1.21 37.02 26.48
C ASP A 505 -1.64 36.77 25.03
N VAL A 506 -2.15 35.56 24.71
CA VAL A 506 -2.75 35.28 23.39
C VAL A 506 -4.06 36.04 23.20
N ILE A 507 -4.93 36.09 24.22
CA ILE A 507 -6.18 36.86 24.16
C ILE A 507 -5.92 38.36 24.00
N ASP A 508 -4.96 38.91 24.73
CA ASP A 508 -4.52 40.30 24.61
C ASP A 508 -4.01 40.60 23.20
N LEU A 509 -3.20 39.70 22.63
CA LEU A 509 -2.72 39.83 21.26
C LEU A 509 -3.87 39.86 20.23
N LEU A 510 -4.92 39.09 20.47
CA LEU A 510 -6.10 39.05 19.60
C LEU A 510 -6.97 40.29 19.75
N THR A 511 -7.11 40.84 20.95
CA THR A 511 -8.06 41.92 21.26
C THR A 511 -7.49 43.34 21.09
N ARG A 512 -6.17 43.51 20.97
CA ARG A 512 -5.54 44.82 20.76
C ARG A 512 -5.56 45.24 19.28
N ASP A 513 -6.24 46.36 19.01
CA ASP A 513 -6.45 46.91 17.66
C ASP A 513 -5.16 47.35 16.94
N ASP A 514 -4.09 47.62 17.70
CA ASP A 514 -2.84 48.23 17.22
C ASP A 514 -1.76 47.23 16.75
N GLN A 515 -2.00 45.93 16.93
CA GLN A 515 -1.00 44.91 16.59
C GLN A 515 -1.07 44.48 15.12
N PRO A 516 0.07 44.31 14.42
CA PRO A 516 0.11 43.84 13.03
C PRO A 516 -0.61 42.51 12.81
N ILE A 517 -0.60 41.64 13.82
CA ILE A 517 -1.31 40.35 13.82
C ILE A 517 -2.83 40.54 13.81
N HIS A 518 -3.35 41.51 14.57
CA HIS A 518 -4.78 41.85 14.53
C HIS A 518 -5.21 42.30 13.13
N GLN A 519 -4.40 43.16 12.48
CA GLN A 519 -4.65 43.62 11.11
C GLN A 519 -4.53 42.48 10.07
N PHE A 520 -3.54 41.60 10.22
CA PHE A 520 -3.36 40.44 9.33
C PHE A 520 -4.51 39.43 9.44
N LEU A 521 -4.97 39.13 10.65
CA LEU A 521 -6.08 38.20 10.90
C LEU A 521 -7.44 38.80 10.50
N THR A 522 -7.62 40.11 10.61
CA THR A 522 -8.87 40.79 10.18
C THR A 522 -8.95 41.06 8.67
N ALA A 523 -7.82 41.21 7.97
CA ALA A 523 -7.79 41.43 6.51
C ALA A 523 -8.19 40.19 5.70
N GLY A 524 -8.10 38.98 6.27
CA GLY A 524 -8.43 37.73 5.56
C GLY A 524 -9.93 37.48 5.35
N ASN A 525 -10.82 38.31 5.90
CA ASN A 525 -12.28 38.07 5.93
C ASN A 525 -13.13 39.15 5.22
N THR A 526 -12.53 40.12 4.54
CA THR A 526 -13.29 41.01 3.64
C THR A 526 -13.50 40.31 2.30
N SER A 527 -14.76 40.02 1.95
CA SER A 527 -15.14 39.75 0.57
C SER A 527 -14.59 40.86 -0.31
N TRP A 528 -13.76 40.49 -1.29
CA TRP A 528 -13.30 41.40 -2.33
C TRP A 528 -14.51 41.84 -3.16
N ASP A 529 -15.17 42.93 -2.76
CA ASP A 529 -16.19 43.60 -3.56
C ASP A 529 -15.51 44.21 -4.79
N HIS A 530 -15.71 43.56 -5.94
CA HIS A 530 -15.11 43.91 -7.23
C HIS A 530 -15.57 45.27 -7.82
N GLU A 531 -16.38 46.06 -7.12
CA GLU A 531 -16.97 47.30 -7.67
C GLU A 531 -16.34 48.62 -7.18
N LYS A 532 -15.47 48.65 -6.17
CA LYS A 532 -14.89 49.92 -5.66
C LYS A 532 -13.48 50.27 -6.14
N ALA A 533 -12.81 49.42 -6.92
CA ALA A 533 -11.47 49.68 -7.46
C ALA A 533 -11.47 50.34 -8.86
N LYS A 534 -12.50 51.12 -9.21
CA LYS A 534 -12.55 51.85 -10.50
C LYS A 534 -12.38 53.35 -10.41
N HIS A 535 -12.28 53.97 -9.23
CA HIS A 535 -12.06 55.41 -9.13
C HIS A 535 -11.00 55.73 -8.08
N SER A 536 -9.98 56.49 -8.51
CA SER A 536 -8.73 56.86 -7.81
C SER A 536 -7.69 55.73 -7.81
N ILE A 537 -6.50 55.84 -8.41
CA ILE A 537 -5.57 56.97 -8.47
C ILE A 537 -4.90 57.04 -9.85
N ARG A 538 -4.92 58.23 -10.44
CA ARG A 538 -4.32 58.61 -11.72
C ARG A 538 -3.05 59.41 -11.39
N ILE A 539 -1.86 58.87 -11.65
CA ILE A 539 -0.61 59.66 -11.66
C ILE A 539 0.10 59.39 -12.99
N LYS A 540 0.39 60.49 -13.69
CA LYS A 540 0.95 60.55 -15.05
C LYS A 540 2.44 60.18 -15.06
N PRO A 541 2.98 59.66 -16.19
CA PRO A 541 4.41 59.46 -16.38
C PRO A 541 5.09 60.77 -16.81
N GLU A 542 6.13 61.20 -16.10
CA GLU A 542 7.06 62.21 -16.58
C GLU A 542 8.40 61.57 -16.98
N GLU A 543 8.77 61.80 -18.23
CA GLU A 543 10.11 61.59 -18.77
C GLU A 543 11.09 62.64 -18.22
N LYS A 544 12.30 62.23 -17.83
CA LYS A 544 13.54 62.98 -18.13
C LYS A 544 14.81 62.14 -17.96
N ARG A 545 15.59 62.14 -19.04
CA ARG A 545 16.96 61.63 -19.28
C ARG A 545 17.97 61.96 -18.18
N VAL A 546 19.00 61.11 -17.99
CA VAL A 546 20.46 61.47 -18.14
C VAL A 546 21.35 60.23 -18.41
N ASN A 547 22.04 60.30 -19.56
CA ASN A 547 23.36 59.85 -20.03
C ASN A 547 24.12 58.60 -19.51
N LYS A 548 24.54 57.80 -20.51
CA LYS A 548 25.72 56.91 -20.52
C LYS A 548 27.02 57.71 -20.51
N ALA A 549 27.96 57.35 -19.64
CA ALA A 549 29.39 57.67 -19.80
C ALA A 549 30.27 56.48 -19.38
N LYS A 550 31.21 56.13 -20.26
CA LYS A 550 32.33 55.20 -20.03
C LYS A 550 33.35 55.88 -19.12
N LEU A 551 33.95 55.14 -18.18
CA LEU A 551 35.33 55.38 -17.75
C LEU A 551 35.95 54.12 -17.12
N ARG A 552 37.06 53.66 -17.72
CA ARG A 552 38.09 52.81 -17.12
C ARG A 552 38.91 53.67 -16.14
N VAL A 553 39.48 53.06 -15.10
CA VAL A 553 40.93 53.08 -14.74
C VAL A 553 41.16 52.24 -13.46
N SER A 554 42.37 51.67 -13.43
CA SER A 554 43.06 50.67 -12.60
C SER A 554 43.58 51.10 -11.22
N ALA A 555 43.87 50.12 -10.34
CA ALA A 555 45.14 49.87 -9.59
C ALA A 555 44.83 48.97 -8.34
N SER A 556 45.41 47.78 -8.12
CA SER A 556 46.79 47.32 -7.87
C SER A 556 47.27 47.42 -6.41
N PHE A 557 47.61 46.27 -5.81
CA PHE A 557 48.58 46.06 -4.70
C PHE A 557 49.17 44.64 -4.93
N VAL A 558 50.34 44.47 -5.58
CA VAL A 558 51.73 44.46 -5.08
C VAL A 558 52.06 43.33 -4.11
N ILE A 559 52.80 42.32 -4.57
CA ILE A 559 53.89 41.64 -3.82
C ILE A 559 55.05 41.36 -4.80
N LEU A 560 56.26 41.67 -4.33
CA LEU A 560 57.55 41.71 -5.03
C LEU A 560 58.22 40.32 -5.19
N PRO A 561 59.17 40.16 -6.14
CA PRO A 561 59.92 38.93 -6.38
C PRO A 561 61.33 38.96 -5.74
N HIS A 562 61.85 37.80 -5.34
CA HIS A 562 63.30 37.55 -5.26
C HIS A 562 63.65 36.07 -5.51
N SER A 563 64.85 35.90 -6.07
CA SER A 563 65.37 34.81 -6.90
C SER A 563 66.10 33.68 -6.17
N SER A 564 66.25 32.54 -6.87
CA SER A 564 67.48 31.73 -7.11
C SER A 564 67.15 30.23 -7.03
N ALA A 565 67.16 29.48 -8.14
CA ALA A 565 68.29 28.92 -8.90
C ALA A 565 68.72 27.54 -8.37
N TYR A 566 68.54 26.50 -9.20
CA TYR A 566 69.31 25.25 -9.41
C TYR A 566 68.39 24.43 -10.34
N GLY A 567 68.70 24.06 -11.59
CA GLY A 567 69.95 23.76 -12.24
C GLY A 567 69.89 22.30 -12.72
N ILE A 568 69.82 22.08 -14.04
CA ILE A 568 70.51 21.02 -14.83
C ILE A 568 69.80 20.82 -16.19
N LYS A 569 70.62 20.83 -17.24
CA LYS A 569 70.31 20.69 -18.67
C LYS A 569 70.33 19.21 -19.12
N PRO A 570 69.79 18.89 -20.32
CA PRO A 570 69.52 17.54 -20.80
C PRO A 570 70.73 16.89 -21.47
N LEU A 571 70.75 15.55 -21.54
CA LEU A 571 71.73 14.78 -22.31
C LEU A 571 71.05 13.69 -23.15
N ARG A 572 71.39 13.72 -24.45
CA ARG A 572 71.02 12.82 -25.55
C ARG A 572 71.47 11.38 -25.30
N VAL A 573 70.70 10.41 -25.81
CA VAL A 573 71.23 9.23 -26.51
C VAL A 573 70.27 8.82 -27.64
N ALA A 574 70.82 8.62 -28.84
CA ALA A 574 70.32 7.84 -29.98
C ALA A 574 71.53 7.05 -30.51
N PRO A 575 71.44 6.11 -31.49
CA PRO A 575 70.39 5.16 -31.91
C PRO A 575 70.95 3.71 -32.10
N ALA A 576 70.10 2.73 -32.46
CA ALA A 576 70.35 1.59 -33.40
C ALA A 576 69.21 0.54 -33.26
N GLN A 577 68.28 0.43 -34.22
CA GLN A 577 68.30 -0.43 -35.42
C GLN A 577 68.31 -1.95 -35.13
N TYR A 578 67.25 -2.67 -35.54
CA TYR A 578 67.25 -3.60 -36.68
C TYR A 578 65.82 -4.13 -36.97
N LEU A 579 65.36 -3.90 -38.21
CA LEU A 579 64.29 -4.58 -38.96
C LEU A 579 64.77 -5.99 -39.39
N PRO A 580 63.95 -6.95 -39.94
CA PRO A 580 62.73 -6.74 -40.75
C PRO A 580 61.60 -7.81 -40.59
N MET A 581 60.43 -7.63 -41.23
CA MET A 581 59.64 -8.65 -41.98
C MET A 581 58.22 -8.12 -42.34
N VAL A 582 57.98 -7.76 -43.61
CA VAL A 582 57.11 -8.41 -44.63
C VAL A 582 55.75 -7.69 -44.80
N PRO A 583 55.29 -7.39 -46.04
CA PRO A 583 54.14 -6.51 -46.29
C PRO A 583 52.85 -7.30 -46.59
N ILE A 584 51.75 -7.03 -45.88
CA ILE A 584 50.39 -7.45 -46.29
C ILE A 584 49.36 -6.36 -45.92
N GLN A 585 48.86 -5.72 -46.99
CA GLN A 585 47.57 -5.06 -47.23
C GLN A 585 47.02 -3.97 -46.29
N GLU A 586 46.76 -2.79 -46.89
CA GLU A 586 45.81 -1.79 -46.40
C GLU A 586 44.47 -2.44 -46.07
N ILE A 587 44.13 -2.55 -44.78
CA ILE A 587 42.75 -2.81 -44.37
C ILE A 587 42.00 -1.49 -44.52
N LYS A 588 41.23 -1.36 -45.60
CA LYS A 588 40.16 -0.36 -45.69
C LYS A 588 39.13 -0.70 -44.62
N THR A 589 39.24 -0.12 -43.42
CA THR A 589 38.14 -0.12 -42.46
C THR A 589 36.98 0.66 -43.07
N LEU A 590 35.95 -0.06 -43.53
CA LEU A 590 34.64 0.50 -43.84
C LEU A 590 34.09 1.18 -42.58
N GLN A 591 33.94 2.51 -42.60
CA GLN A 591 33.18 3.23 -41.57
C GLN A 591 31.69 2.90 -41.75
N ALA A 592 31.24 1.77 -41.19
CA ALA A 592 29.83 1.42 -41.16
C ALA A 592 29.09 2.41 -40.23
N THR A 593 28.09 3.10 -40.77
CA THR A 593 27.22 4.00 -39.98
C THR A 593 26.01 3.21 -39.51
N ARG A 594 25.71 3.21 -38.21
CA ARG A 594 24.60 2.43 -37.63
C ARG A 594 23.24 2.94 -38.11
N ALA A 595 22.34 2.00 -38.42
CA ALA A 595 20.94 2.29 -38.73
C ALA A 595 20.22 2.93 -37.51
N SER A 596 19.33 3.89 -37.76
CA SER A 596 18.60 4.60 -36.70
C SER A 596 17.09 4.50 -36.94
N THR A 597 16.29 4.45 -35.88
CA THR A 597 14.82 4.55 -35.96
C THR A 597 14.33 5.72 -35.13
N THR A 598 13.20 6.33 -35.53
CA THR A 598 12.61 7.47 -34.80
C THR A 598 11.43 7.01 -33.96
N LEU A 599 11.39 7.41 -32.68
CA LEU A 599 10.26 7.13 -31.79
C LEU A 599 9.09 8.07 -32.11
N LEU A 600 7.90 7.51 -32.32
CA LEU A 600 6.67 8.27 -32.54
C LEU A 600 5.90 8.45 -31.21
N PRO A 601 5.16 9.56 -31.05
CA PRO A 601 4.31 9.74 -29.88
C PRO A 601 3.18 8.69 -29.85
N PRO A 602 2.67 8.33 -28.65
CA PRO A 602 1.53 7.42 -28.51
C PRO A 602 0.31 7.91 -29.29
N THR A 603 -0.44 6.99 -29.87
CA THR A 603 -1.71 7.26 -30.56
C THR A 603 -2.85 7.41 -29.54
N GLU A 604 -3.96 8.09 -29.92
CA GLU A 604 -5.15 8.20 -29.05
C GLU A 604 -5.78 6.83 -28.69
N SER A 605 -5.55 5.82 -29.55
CA SER A 605 -5.97 4.44 -29.34
C SER A 605 -5.06 3.64 -28.41
N SER A 606 -3.81 4.08 -28.18
CA SER A 606 -2.85 3.38 -27.32
C SER A 606 -3.21 3.54 -25.84
N PRO A 607 -3.43 2.45 -25.08
CA PRO A 607 -3.64 2.54 -23.64
C PRO A 607 -2.35 2.93 -22.91
N SER A 608 -2.46 3.77 -21.88
CA SER A 608 -1.36 4.05 -20.95
C SER A 608 -1.39 3.05 -19.79
N PHE A 609 -0.26 2.38 -19.56
CA PHE A 609 -0.08 1.44 -18.44
C PHE A 609 0.51 2.09 -17.18
N LEU A 610 0.71 3.41 -17.19
CA LEU A 610 1.25 4.16 -16.04
C LEU A 610 0.15 4.45 -15.02
N ILE A 611 0.42 4.12 -13.76
CA ILE A 611 -0.50 4.40 -12.65
C ILE A 611 -0.19 5.79 -12.09
N THR A 612 -0.95 6.79 -12.55
CA THR A 612 -0.84 8.17 -12.08
C THR A 612 -1.61 8.41 -10.78
N LYS A 613 -1.37 9.54 -10.09
CA LYS A 613 -2.09 9.92 -8.86
C LYS A 613 -3.63 9.92 -9.01
N ALA A 614 -4.14 10.17 -10.23
CA ALA A 614 -5.58 10.15 -10.51
C ALA A 614 -6.18 8.74 -10.46
N ASN A 615 -5.40 7.71 -10.80
CA ASN A 615 -5.86 6.32 -10.91
C ASN A 615 -5.29 5.41 -9.81
N LYS A 616 -4.42 5.92 -8.93
CA LYS A 616 -3.80 5.19 -7.81
C LYS A 616 -4.74 5.08 -6.62
N SER A 617 -5.73 4.19 -6.70
CA SER A 617 -6.64 3.85 -5.61
C SER A 617 -6.79 2.33 -5.50
N TYR A 618 -6.50 1.78 -4.31
CA TYR A 618 -6.70 0.37 -3.97
C TYR A 618 -8.03 0.12 -3.24
N LYS A 619 -8.91 1.13 -3.16
CA LYS A 619 -10.20 1.03 -2.47
C LYS A 619 -11.31 0.45 -3.36
N HIS A 620 -11.06 0.32 -4.66
CA HIS A 620 -12.06 -0.16 -5.62
C HIS A 620 -12.09 -1.69 -5.68
N GLN A 621 -13.28 -2.23 -5.90
CA GLN A 621 -13.49 -3.65 -6.11
C GLN A 621 -13.25 -4.03 -7.57
N TYR A 622 -12.70 -5.23 -7.79
CA TYR A 622 -12.37 -5.80 -9.09
C TYR A 622 -13.55 -6.06 -10.03
N ALA A 623 -14.79 -6.12 -9.51
CA ALA A 623 -16.00 -6.30 -10.32
C ALA A 623 -16.17 -5.23 -11.41
N ASN A 624 -15.69 -4.01 -11.14
CA ASN A 624 -15.77 -2.90 -12.11
C ASN A 624 -14.97 -3.19 -13.40
N ILE A 625 -13.86 -3.92 -13.30
CA ILE A 625 -13.05 -4.30 -14.46
C ILE A 625 -13.88 -5.19 -15.39
N TYR A 626 -14.54 -6.22 -14.86
CA TYR A 626 -15.39 -7.11 -15.64
C TYR A 626 -16.56 -6.37 -16.30
N PHE A 627 -17.19 -5.44 -15.59
CA PHE A 627 -18.26 -4.62 -16.15
C PHE A 627 -17.77 -3.75 -17.33
N VAL A 628 -16.61 -3.11 -17.18
CA VAL A 628 -16.00 -2.29 -18.23
C VAL A 628 -15.64 -3.14 -19.45
N ARG A 629 -15.06 -4.33 -19.24
CA ARG A 629 -14.75 -5.28 -20.31
C ARG A 629 -16.00 -5.67 -21.08
N LEU A 630 -17.03 -6.11 -20.38
CA LEU A 630 -18.28 -6.58 -20.99
C LEU A 630 -18.90 -5.46 -21.81
N ARG A 631 -19.01 -4.26 -21.25
CA ARG A 631 -19.58 -3.09 -21.94
C ARG A 631 -18.81 -2.72 -23.22
N LEU A 632 -17.49 -2.74 -23.20
CA LEU A 632 -16.66 -2.31 -24.33
C LEU A 632 -16.60 -3.35 -25.45
N LEU A 633 -16.48 -4.65 -25.11
CA LEU A 633 -16.36 -5.70 -26.13
C LEU A 633 -17.71 -6.17 -26.69
N ARG A 634 -18.81 -5.98 -25.95
CA ARG A 634 -20.17 -6.39 -26.37
C ARG A 634 -20.57 -5.81 -27.73
N GLN A 635 -20.24 -4.55 -28.02
CA GLN A 635 -20.60 -3.91 -29.29
C GLN A 635 -19.99 -4.62 -30.50
N PHE A 636 -18.75 -5.10 -30.38
CA PHE A 636 -18.07 -5.83 -31.46
C PHE A 636 -18.61 -7.26 -31.60
N LEU A 637 -18.89 -7.91 -30.47
CA LEU A 637 -19.46 -9.26 -30.45
C LEU A 637 -20.88 -9.30 -31.01
N GLU A 638 -21.72 -8.32 -30.71
CA GLU A 638 -23.07 -8.21 -31.28
C GLU A 638 -23.02 -8.06 -32.80
N LYS A 639 -22.14 -7.19 -33.31
CA LYS A 639 -21.95 -7.00 -34.76
C LYS A 639 -21.48 -8.31 -35.43
N ASN A 640 -20.46 -8.96 -34.89
CA ASN A 640 -19.90 -10.18 -35.47
C ASN A 640 -20.86 -11.37 -35.38
N ALA A 641 -21.58 -11.51 -34.26
CA ALA A 641 -22.59 -12.53 -34.05
C ALA A 641 -23.76 -12.37 -35.03
N LEU A 642 -24.25 -11.13 -35.22
CA LEU A 642 -25.27 -10.84 -36.22
C LEU A 642 -24.81 -11.24 -37.62
N SER A 643 -23.64 -10.77 -38.06
CA SER A 643 -23.12 -11.13 -39.40
C SER A 643 -22.94 -12.64 -39.59
N ARG A 644 -22.49 -13.36 -38.55
CA ARG A 644 -22.21 -14.80 -38.61
C ARG A 644 -23.47 -15.66 -38.55
N TRP A 645 -24.49 -15.26 -37.79
CA TRP A 645 -25.66 -16.09 -37.50
C TRP A 645 -26.96 -15.60 -38.15
N MET A 646 -26.94 -14.50 -38.90
CA MET A 646 -28.12 -13.95 -39.61
C MET A 646 -28.80 -14.96 -40.56
N ASN A 647 -28.03 -15.89 -41.14
CA ASN A 647 -28.50 -16.88 -42.12
C ASN A 647 -28.75 -18.28 -41.52
N VAL A 648 -28.62 -18.44 -40.20
CA VAL A 648 -28.86 -19.72 -39.53
C VAL A 648 -30.36 -20.01 -39.44
N SER A 649 -30.75 -21.23 -39.80
CA SER A 649 -32.13 -21.71 -39.71
C SER A 649 -32.66 -21.59 -38.27
N GLY A 650 -33.74 -20.83 -38.09
CA GLY A 650 -34.33 -20.55 -36.77
C GLY A 650 -34.27 -19.08 -36.33
N LYS A 651 -33.51 -18.23 -37.04
CA LYS A 651 -33.32 -16.80 -36.73
C LYS A 651 -33.06 -16.58 -35.23
N PRO A 652 -31.92 -17.04 -34.71
CA PRO A 652 -31.62 -16.93 -33.30
C PRO A 652 -31.61 -15.46 -32.89
N ASN A 653 -32.28 -15.13 -31.78
CA ASN A 653 -32.33 -13.78 -31.24
C ASN A 653 -31.24 -13.59 -30.18
N LEU A 654 -30.71 -12.36 -30.07
CA LEU A 654 -29.86 -11.97 -28.94
C LEU A 654 -30.73 -11.93 -27.69
N VAL A 655 -30.37 -12.72 -26.69
CA VAL A 655 -30.96 -12.58 -25.35
C VAL A 655 -30.11 -11.57 -24.57
N PRO A 656 -30.70 -10.49 -24.04
CA PRO A 656 -29.95 -9.41 -23.43
C PRO A 656 -29.30 -9.82 -22.09
N ARG A 657 -29.90 -10.77 -21.38
CA ARG A 657 -29.40 -11.30 -20.10
C ARG A 657 -29.29 -12.82 -20.13
N VAL A 658 -28.18 -13.34 -19.61
CA VAL A 658 -27.84 -14.77 -19.67
C VAL A 658 -28.87 -15.65 -18.97
N LEU A 659 -29.49 -15.19 -17.89
CA LEU A 659 -30.55 -15.95 -17.19
C LEU A 659 -31.94 -15.87 -17.85
N GLU A 660 -32.12 -15.08 -18.92
CA GLU A 660 -33.41 -14.92 -19.61
C GLU A 660 -33.54 -15.83 -20.84
N VAL A 661 -32.65 -16.81 -20.97
CA VAL A 661 -32.74 -17.83 -22.01
C VAL A 661 -34.03 -18.64 -21.81
N VAL A 662 -34.71 -18.93 -22.92
CA VAL A 662 -35.95 -19.71 -22.92
C VAL A 662 -35.65 -21.15 -23.33
N LYS A 663 -36.10 -22.10 -22.52
CA LYS A 663 -35.93 -23.55 -22.74
C LYS A 663 -36.26 -23.99 -24.16
N GLY A 664 -35.31 -24.68 -24.81
CA GLY A 664 -35.47 -25.25 -26.15
C GLY A 664 -35.52 -24.25 -27.30
N GLN A 665 -35.36 -22.94 -27.06
CA GLN A 665 -35.27 -21.94 -28.12
C GLN A 665 -33.80 -21.68 -28.48
N LEU A 666 -33.49 -21.75 -29.79
CA LEU A 666 -32.17 -21.39 -30.30
C LEU A 666 -31.96 -19.88 -30.15
N CYS A 667 -30.94 -19.48 -29.41
CA CYS A 667 -30.60 -18.08 -29.15
C CYS A 667 -29.09 -17.91 -29.00
N TYR A 668 -28.63 -16.67 -29.00
CA TYR A 668 -27.25 -16.39 -28.61
C TYR A 668 -27.17 -15.41 -27.45
N ILE A 669 -26.16 -15.63 -26.61
CA ILE A 669 -25.88 -14.89 -25.38
C ILE A 669 -24.44 -14.37 -25.39
N ILE A 670 -24.24 -13.21 -24.76
CA ILE A 670 -22.93 -12.56 -24.64
C ILE A 670 -22.62 -12.40 -23.16
N GLY A 671 -21.45 -12.87 -22.75
CA GLY A 671 -21.00 -12.75 -21.37
C GLY A 671 -19.52 -12.99 -21.21
N THR A 672 -19.06 -12.88 -19.97
CA THR A 672 -17.69 -13.14 -19.57
C THR A 672 -17.56 -14.62 -19.21
N VAL A 673 -16.58 -15.30 -19.78
CA VAL A 673 -16.26 -16.68 -19.43
C VAL A 673 -15.69 -16.72 -18.03
N TYR A 674 -16.24 -17.56 -17.17
CA TYR A 674 -15.72 -17.88 -15.86
C TYR A 674 -15.37 -19.38 -15.83
N MET A 675 -14.12 -19.69 -15.52
CA MET A 675 -13.63 -21.07 -15.43
C MET A 675 -13.60 -21.47 -13.95
N GLU A 676 -14.46 -22.41 -13.56
CA GLU A 676 -14.43 -23.03 -12.24
C GLU A 676 -13.61 -24.32 -12.32
N MET A 677 -12.43 -24.30 -11.69
CA MET A 677 -11.43 -25.35 -11.79
C MET A 677 -11.01 -25.78 -10.38
N PRO A 678 -11.12 -27.07 -10.01
CA PRO A 678 -10.78 -27.54 -8.66
C PRO A 678 -9.33 -27.28 -8.24
N MET A 679 -8.40 -27.27 -9.20
CA MET A 679 -6.97 -27.05 -8.95
C MET A 679 -6.56 -25.58 -8.94
N LYS A 680 -7.50 -24.65 -9.17
CA LYS A 680 -7.23 -23.21 -9.08
C LYS A 680 -6.93 -22.84 -7.61
N PRO A 681 -5.85 -22.08 -7.33
CA PRO A 681 -5.48 -21.72 -5.97
C PRO A 681 -6.60 -20.94 -5.31
N ASN A 682 -6.93 -21.32 -4.07
CA ASN A 682 -8.01 -20.71 -3.30
C ASN A 682 -7.45 -20.21 -1.98
N VAL A 683 -7.32 -18.89 -1.88
CA VAL A 683 -6.78 -18.21 -0.70
C VAL A 683 -7.58 -18.56 0.57
N MET A 684 -8.89 -18.83 0.48
CA MET A 684 -9.68 -19.25 1.64
C MET A 684 -9.30 -20.64 2.13
N VAL A 685 -8.91 -21.54 1.22
CA VAL A 685 -8.40 -22.89 1.57
C VAL A 685 -7.00 -22.78 2.16
N ASP A 686 -6.16 -21.89 1.63
CA ASP A 686 -4.81 -21.68 2.15
C ASP A 686 -4.84 -21.03 3.55
N ILE A 687 -5.68 -20.01 3.76
CA ILE A 687 -5.92 -19.42 5.10
C ILE A 687 -6.49 -20.46 6.07
N ALA A 688 -7.36 -21.36 5.61
CA ALA A 688 -7.87 -22.45 6.45
C ALA A 688 -6.79 -23.51 6.78
N ARG A 689 -5.78 -23.69 5.92
CA ARG A 689 -4.66 -24.63 6.10
C ARG A 689 -3.49 -24.06 6.90
N ASP A 690 -3.35 -22.74 6.96
CA ASP A 690 -2.32 -22.01 7.74
C ASP A 690 -2.35 -22.33 9.25
N HIS A 691 -3.43 -22.94 9.73
CA HIS A 691 -3.51 -23.46 11.10
C HIS A 691 -2.92 -24.86 11.30
N SER A 692 -2.47 -25.59 10.26
CA SER A 692 -2.01 -26.97 10.43
C SER A 692 -0.92 -27.51 9.49
N ILE A 693 -0.69 -26.97 8.28
CA ILE A 693 0.33 -27.51 7.34
C ILE A 693 0.88 -26.37 6.45
N PRO A 694 2.19 -26.33 6.12
CA PRO A 694 2.72 -25.39 5.12
C PRO A 694 1.98 -25.49 3.78
N PRO A 695 1.75 -24.36 3.08
CA PRO A 695 1.01 -24.35 1.83
C PRO A 695 1.72 -25.22 0.77
N PRO A 696 0.97 -26.06 0.02
CA PRO A 696 1.56 -26.86 -1.04
C PRO A 696 2.14 -25.95 -2.14
N PRO A 697 3.17 -26.41 -2.88
CA PRO A 697 3.70 -25.64 -4.00
C PRO A 697 2.58 -25.32 -5.00
N PRO A 698 2.58 -24.11 -5.58
CA PRO A 698 1.55 -23.71 -6.53
C PRO A 698 1.53 -24.70 -7.71
N PRO A 699 0.35 -25.21 -8.10
CA PRO A 699 0.27 -26.23 -9.13
C PRO A 699 0.75 -25.69 -10.47
N LYS A 700 1.52 -26.50 -11.21
CA LYS A 700 2.08 -26.13 -12.53
C LYS A 700 0.98 -25.84 -13.57
N LYS A 701 -0.20 -26.42 -13.41
CA LYS A 701 -1.41 -26.23 -14.23
C LYS A 701 -2.64 -26.22 -13.31
N PHE A 702 -3.66 -25.44 -13.69
CA PHE A 702 -4.98 -25.44 -13.05
C PHE A 702 -5.96 -26.40 -13.76
N TYR A 703 -5.63 -26.82 -14.98
CA TYR A 703 -6.48 -27.67 -15.81
C TYR A 703 -6.75 -29.05 -15.18
N SER A 704 -8.01 -29.50 -15.23
CA SER A 704 -8.45 -30.84 -14.84
C SER A 704 -9.65 -31.30 -15.68
N ASP A 705 -9.88 -32.62 -15.75
CA ASP A 705 -11.05 -33.18 -16.45
C ASP A 705 -12.40 -32.80 -15.82
N ASN A 706 -12.38 -32.28 -14.58
CA ASN A 706 -13.55 -31.86 -13.82
C ASN A 706 -13.83 -30.35 -13.93
N ASP A 707 -13.13 -29.64 -14.83
CA ASP A 707 -13.32 -28.20 -15.01
C ASP A 707 -14.69 -27.89 -15.60
N SER A 708 -15.30 -26.79 -15.15
CA SER A 708 -16.57 -26.30 -15.69
C SER A 708 -16.44 -24.90 -16.28
N VAL A 709 -17.01 -24.74 -17.47
CA VAL A 709 -17.05 -23.47 -18.19
C VAL A 709 -18.39 -22.81 -17.94
N MET A 710 -18.38 -21.61 -17.37
CA MET A 710 -19.58 -20.80 -17.14
C MET A 710 -19.52 -19.51 -17.96
N LEU A 711 -20.68 -18.97 -18.29
CA LEU A 711 -20.83 -17.64 -18.87
C LEU A 711 -21.55 -16.74 -17.87
N GLU A 712 -20.94 -15.61 -17.55
CA GLU A 712 -21.37 -14.66 -16.53
C GLU A 712 -21.72 -13.29 -17.14
N ASP A 713 -22.84 -12.71 -16.71
CA ASP A 713 -23.22 -11.34 -17.03
C ASP A 713 -23.77 -10.60 -15.79
N GLU A 714 -24.39 -9.44 -15.98
CA GLU A 714 -25.00 -8.66 -14.90
C GLU A 714 -26.18 -9.35 -14.19
N SER A 715 -26.75 -10.40 -14.80
CA SER A 715 -27.91 -11.13 -14.28
C SER A 715 -27.52 -12.37 -13.48
N GLY A 716 -26.46 -13.07 -13.88
CA GLY A 716 -25.98 -14.27 -13.20
C GLY A 716 -25.06 -15.14 -14.06
N ARG A 717 -25.02 -16.45 -13.75
CA ARG A 717 -24.14 -17.43 -14.39
C ARG A 717 -24.95 -18.57 -14.99
N ILE A 718 -24.58 -19.00 -16.19
CA ILE A 718 -25.07 -20.24 -16.82
C ILE A 718 -23.89 -21.14 -17.16
N ARG A 719 -24.05 -22.46 -17.00
CA ARG A 719 -23.02 -23.42 -17.37
C ARG A 719 -23.09 -23.72 -18.87
N LEU A 720 -21.95 -23.69 -19.55
CA LEU A 720 -21.84 -24.02 -20.96
C LEU A 720 -21.44 -25.49 -21.11
N VAL A 721 -22.17 -26.23 -21.94
CA VAL A 721 -21.90 -27.64 -22.28
C VAL A 721 -21.90 -27.82 -23.79
N GLY A 722 -21.21 -28.86 -24.29
CA GLY A 722 -21.16 -29.17 -25.72
C GLY A 722 -19.76 -29.51 -26.22
N ALA A 723 -19.69 -30.27 -27.31
CA ALA A 723 -18.42 -30.67 -27.91
C ALA A 723 -17.64 -29.49 -28.50
N GLU A 724 -18.33 -28.43 -28.94
CA GLU A 724 -17.72 -27.25 -29.56
C GLU A 724 -16.84 -26.43 -28.59
N LEU A 725 -17.00 -26.64 -27.28
CA LEU A 725 -16.14 -26.05 -26.26
C LEU A 725 -14.76 -26.75 -26.21
N LYS A 726 -14.70 -28.04 -26.56
CA LYS A 726 -13.46 -28.83 -26.58
C LYS A 726 -12.64 -28.44 -27.80
N GLY A 727 -11.60 -27.62 -27.59
CA GLY A 727 -10.70 -27.14 -28.65
C GLY A 727 -10.74 -25.62 -28.86
N LYS A 728 -11.63 -24.90 -28.18
CA LYS A 728 -11.53 -23.44 -28.06
C LYS A 728 -10.63 -23.11 -26.87
N ASN A 729 -9.67 -22.21 -27.05
CA ASN A 729 -8.69 -21.84 -26.02
C ASN A 729 -9.29 -20.96 -24.90
N LEU A 730 -10.44 -21.31 -24.32
CA LEU A 730 -11.15 -20.45 -23.37
C LEU A 730 -10.46 -20.36 -22.01
N VAL A 731 -10.34 -19.13 -21.49
CA VAL A 731 -9.81 -18.84 -20.16
C VAL A 731 -10.74 -17.86 -19.44
N THR A 732 -10.63 -17.79 -18.10
CA THR A 732 -11.45 -16.85 -17.31
C THR A 732 -11.23 -15.40 -17.75
N GLY A 733 -12.30 -14.61 -17.78
CA GLY A 733 -12.30 -13.19 -18.16
C GLY A 733 -12.37 -12.90 -19.66
N VAL A 734 -12.34 -13.91 -20.54
CA VAL A 734 -12.59 -13.74 -21.99
C VAL A 734 -14.07 -13.47 -22.22
N ILE A 735 -14.40 -12.55 -23.13
CA ILE A 735 -15.80 -12.27 -23.47
C ILE A 735 -16.11 -12.93 -24.81
N ILE A 736 -17.13 -13.76 -24.82
CA ILE A 736 -17.56 -14.51 -26.00
C ILE A 736 -19.06 -14.29 -26.25
N SER A 737 -19.45 -14.53 -27.49
CA SER A 737 -20.85 -14.77 -27.85
C SER A 737 -21.02 -16.26 -28.09
N ALA A 738 -22.00 -16.90 -27.47
CA ALA A 738 -22.29 -18.33 -27.61
C ALA A 738 -23.69 -18.51 -28.19
N LEU A 739 -23.79 -19.23 -29.31
CA LEU A 739 -25.04 -19.66 -29.94
C LEU A 739 -25.40 -21.05 -29.41
N GLY A 740 -26.63 -21.24 -28.98
CA GLY A 740 -27.06 -22.50 -28.40
C GLY A 740 -28.51 -22.48 -27.91
N ALA A 741 -28.86 -23.51 -27.15
CA ALA A 741 -30.17 -23.62 -26.50
C ALA A 741 -30.02 -24.17 -25.08
N GLU A 742 -30.92 -23.78 -24.19
CA GLU A 742 -30.96 -24.33 -22.83
C GLU A 742 -31.53 -25.75 -22.83
N THR A 743 -30.78 -26.65 -22.19
CA THR A 743 -31.15 -28.04 -21.94
C THR A 743 -32.17 -28.14 -20.79
N PRO A 744 -32.88 -29.29 -20.63
CA PRO A 744 -33.83 -29.48 -19.53
C PRO A 744 -33.20 -29.34 -18.12
N GLU A 745 -31.90 -29.59 -18.00
CA GLU A 745 -31.13 -29.53 -16.76
C GLU A 745 -30.68 -28.10 -16.38
N GLY A 746 -30.93 -27.10 -17.24
CA GLY A 746 -30.55 -25.70 -17.01
C GLY A 746 -29.18 -25.33 -17.55
N ASP A 747 -28.46 -26.26 -18.18
CA ASP A 747 -27.19 -26.02 -18.86
C ASP A 747 -27.44 -25.50 -20.29
N PHE A 748 -26.53 -24.68 -20.81
CA PHE A 748 -26.60 -24.13 -22.16
C PHE A 748 -25.75 -24.94 -23.13
N GLU A 749 -26.39 -25.64 -24.07
CA GLU A 749 -25.72 -26.44 -25.08
C GLU A 749 -25.23 -25.53 -26.22
N VAL A 750 -23.90 -25.40 -26.34
CA VAL A 750 -23.24 -24.52 -27.29
C VAL A 750 -23.08 -25.19 -28.64
N VAL A 751 -23.62 -24.55 -29.68
CA VAL A 751 -23.54 -24.95 -31.08
C VAL A 751 -22.41 -24.24 -31.82
N ASP A 752 -22.22 -22.94 -31.58
CA ASP A 752 -21.14 -22.14 -32.17
C ASP A 752 -20.72 -21.01 -31.22
N THR A 753 -19.50 -20.51 -31.38
CA THR A 753 -18.96 -19.39 -30.60
C THR A 753 -18.35 -18.32 -31.50
N CYS A 754 -18.46 -17.06 -31.07
CA CYS A 754 -17.93 -15.91 -31.78
C CYS A 754 -17.07 -15.04 -30.85
N PHE A 755 -15.96 -14.53 -31.38
CA PHE A 755 -15.02 -13.64 -30.70
C PHE A 755 -15.08 -12.21 -31.29
N ALA A 756 -14.50 -11.24 -30.58
CA ALA A 756 -14.51 -9.83 -30.99
C ALA A 756 -13.70 -9.53 -32.28
N GLY A 757 -12.82 -10.44 -32.72
CA GLY A 757 -11.95 -10.30 -33.88
C GLY A 757 -10.77 -9.36 -33.60
N MET A 758 -9.86 -9.17 -34.54
CA MET A 758 -8.70 -8.29 -34.33
C MET A 758 -9.09 -6.81 -34.29
N ALA A 759 -8.40 -6.01 -33.48
CA ALA A 759 -8.61 -4.57 -33.43
C ALA A 759 -7.97 -3.88 -34.66
N PRO A 760 -8.41 -2.66 -35.07
CA PRO A 760 -7.77 -1.93 -36.15
C PRO A 760 -6.26 -1.71 -35.89
N GLN A 761 -5.43 -1.66 -36.94
CA GLN A 761 -4.03 -1.25 -36.80
C GLN A 761 -3.94 0.28 -36.81
N ALA A 762 -3.05 0.83 -35.97
CA ALA A 762 -2.83 2.27 -35.84
C ALA A 762 -2.25 2.92 -37.12
N TYR A 763 -1.51 2.13 -37.89
CA TYR A 763 -0.92 2.50 -39.17
C TYR A 763 -1.37 1.45 -40.19
N GLY A 764 -1.62 1.85 -41.44
CA GLY A 764 -2.01 0.95 -42.51
C GLY A 764 -1.19 1.23 -43.77
N GLU A 765 -0.81 0.19 -44.49
CA GLU A 765 -0.32 0.29 -45.86
C GLU A 765 -1.54 0.25 -46.80
N ASP A 766 -1.78 1.32 -47.57
CA ASP A 766 -2.68 1.26 -48.72
C ASP A 766 -1.97 0.41 -49.79
N THR A 767 -2.23 -0.90 -49.81
CA THR A 767 -1.74 -1.78 -50.87
C THR A 767 -2.50 -1.52 -52.17
N GLN A 768 -2.07 -0.53 -52.93
CA GLN A 768 -2.15 -0.55 -54.38
C GLN A 768 -0.77 -0.15 -54.93
N GLU A 769 -0.18 -1.08 -55.68
CA GLU A 769 1.10 -0.94 -56.42
C GLU A 769 2.38 -0.94 -55.57
N GLU A 770 2.94 -2.14 -55.27
CA GLU A 770 4.41 -2.32 -55.17
C GLU A 770 4.86 -3.79 -54.94
N ASN A 771 3.95 -4.77 -54.80
CA ASN A 771 4.34 -6.20 -54.75
C ASN A 771 4.53 -6.83 -56.14
N ALA A 772 5.10 -6.09 -57.10
CA ALA A 772 5.45 -6.61 -58.42
C ALA A 772 6.94 -6.37 -58.70
N MET A 773 7.70 -7.45 -58.57
CA MET A 773 9.06 -7.66 -59.10
C MET A 773 10.17 -6.80 -58.50
N ASP A 774 10.76 -7.29 -57.41
CA ASP A 774 12.21 -7.13 -57.18
C ASP A 774 12.75 -8.45 -56.62
N VAL A 775 13.16 -9.32 -57.55
CA VAL A 775 13.96 -10.50 -57.27
C VAL A 775 15.41 -10.04 -57.48
N ASP A 776 16.24 -10.19 -56.46
CA ASP A 776 17.66 -9.77 -56.38
C ASP A 776 17.91 -8.27 -56.06
N ALA A 777 17.80 -7.91 -54.77
CA ALA A 777 18.54 -6.77 -54.24
C ALA A 777 18.93 -7.00 -52.77
N THR A 778 20.16 -7.46 -52.55
CA THR A 778 20.93 -7.24 -51.31
C THR A 778 21.14 -5.74 -51.13
N SER A 779 20.09 -5.03 -50.72
CA SER A 779 20.15 -3.59 -50.46
C SER A 779 20.72 -3.33 -49.08
N SER A 780 21.65 -2.38 -49.01
CA SER A 780 22.40 -1.97 -47.82
C SER A 780 21.56 -1.21 -46.78
N GLU A 781 20.23 -1.31 -46.82
CA GLU A 781 19.29 -0.40 -46.12
C GLU A 781 18.26 -1.11 -45.20
N ASP A 782 18.50 -2.37 -44.84
CA ASP A 782 17.62 -3.10 -43.93
C ASP A 782 17.82 -2.69 -42.46
N GLU A 783 16.74 -2.23 -41.80
CA GLU A 783 16.72 -1.83 -40.40
C GLU A 783 16.11 -2.94 -39.51
N TRP A 784 16.82 -3.32 -38.45
CA TRP A 784 16.41 -4.39 -37.52
C TRP A 784 16.24 -3.87 -36.09
N ILE A 785 15.36 -4.50 -35.32
CA ILE A 785 15.18 -4.25 -33.88
C ILE A 785 15.52 -5.53 -33.13
N ALA A 786 16.42 -5.41 -32.17
CA ALA A 786 16.84 -6.53 -31.34
C ALA A 786 15.97 -6.63 -30.07
N PHE A 787 15.61 -7.86 -29.72
CA PHE A 787 14.81 -8.22 -28.58
C PHE A 787 15.50 -9.31 -27.76
N VAL A 788 15.57 -9.11 -26.45
CA VAL A 788 16.12 -10.07 -25.49
C VAL A 788 15.27 -10.09 -24.22
N SER A 789 15.26 -11.18 -23.48
CA SER A 789 14.50 -11.34 -22.24
C SER A 789 15.16 -12.39 -21.36
N GLY A 790 14.98 -12.34 -20.04
CA GLY A 790 15.53 -13.36 -19.13
C GLY A 790 17.06 -13.34 -19.09
N LEU A 791 17.66 -12.20 -18.78
CA LEU A 791 19.12 -12.09 -18.60
C LEU A 791 19.58 -12.76 -17.30
N ASP A 792 18.71 -12.82 -16.28
CA ASP A 792 18.94 -13.44 -14.96
C ASP A 792 20.33 -13.15 -14.35
N VAL A 793 20.77 -11.88 -14.44
CA VAL A 793 22.07 -11.45 -13.91
C VAL A 793 22.10 -11.70 -12.39
N GLY A 794 23.18 -12.32 -11.91
CA GLY A 794 23.35 -12.75 -10.52
C GLY A 794 22.97 -14.20 -10.22
N SER A 795 22.57 -14.99 -11.22
CA SER A 795 22.37 -16.44 -11.06
C SER A 795 23.70 -17.21 -10.98
N ASN A 796 23.71 -18.39 -10.35
CA ASN A 796 24.92 -19.23 -10.22
C ASN A 796 25.41 -19.85 -11.54
N THR A 797 24.71 -19.60 -12.65
CA THR A 797 25.08 -20.04 -14.00
C THR A 797 26.06 -19.05 -14.64
N PRO A 798 26.95 -19.48 -15.54
CA PRO A 798 27.94 -18.58 -16.15
C PRO A 798 27.35 -17.69 -17.26
N THR A 799 26.29 -16.93 -16.94
CA THR A 799 25.60 -16.04 -17.87
C THR A 799 26.41 -14.79 -18.24
N ASP A 800 27.39 -14.41 -17.40
CA ASP A 800 28.22 -13.22 -17.61
C ASP A 800 29.02 -13.27 -18.92
N ALA A 801 29.52 -14.44 -19.32
CA ALA A 801 30.26 -14.59 -20.57
C ALA A 801 29.36 -14.38 -21.80
N GLN A 802 28.16 -14.97 -21.81
CA GLN A 802 27.20 -14.78 -22.90
C GLN A 802 26.68 -13.34 -22.98
N LEU A 803 26.51 -12.69 -21.81
CA LEU A 803 26.09 -11.29 -21.73
C LEU A 803 27.18 -10.33 -22.22
N GLN A 804 28.45 -10.64 -21.94
CA GLN A 804 29.59 -9.91 -22.49
C GLN A 804 29.66 -10.04 -24.01
N MET A 805 29.53 -11.25 -24.57
CA MET A 805 29.48 -11.45 -26.03
C MET A 805 28.29 -10.71 -26.67
N LEU A 806 27.11 -10.75 -26.04
CA LEU A 806 25.97 -9.97 -26.51
C LEU A 806 26.30 -8.45 -26.56
N THR A 807 27.00 -7.96 -25.54
CA THR A 807 27.41 -6.55 -25.44
C THR A 807 28.41 -6.20 -26.55
N GLU A 808 29.43 -7.03 -26.77
CA GLU A 808 30.46 -6.81 -27.80
C GLU A 808 29.90 -6.93 -29.23
N TYR A 809 29.01 -7.90 -29.49
CA TYR A 809 28.28 -8.01 -30.76
C TYR A 809 27.41 -6.78 -31.02
N LEU A 810 26.64 -6.31 -30.04
CA LEU A 810 25.80 -5.10 -30.19
C LEU A 810 26.63 -3.81 -30.24
N ALA A 811 27.85 -3.79 -29.71
CA ALA A 811 28.80 -2.69 -29.89
C ALA A 811 29.50 -2.73 -31.27
N GLY A 812 29.49 -3.89 -31.95
CA GLY A 812 30.20 -4.12 -33.22
C GLY A 812 31.70 -4.41 -33.02
N GLU A 813 32.09 -4.83 -31.82
CA GLU A 813 33.48 -5.16 -31.43
C GLU A 813 33.80 -6.66 -31.63
N GLU A 814 32.76 -7.50 -31.72
CA GLU A 814 32.86 -8.95 -31.88
C GLU A 814 32.48 -9.43 -33.30
N GLY A 815 33.12 -10.50 -33.79
CA GLY A 815 32.79 -11.16 -35.06
C GLY A 815 33.57 -10.69 -36.28
N GLY A 816 33.31 -11.32 -37.44
CA GLY A 816 33.93 -10.97 -38.73
C GLY A 816 33.27 -9.75 -39.40
N GLU A 817 33.72 -9.38 -40.60
CA GLU A 817 33.17 -8.22 -41.35
C GLU A 817 31.64 -8.33 -41.57
N GLU A 818 31.12 -9.54 -41.77
CA GLU A 818 29.67 -9.77 -41.96
C GLU A 818 28.86 -9.58 -40.67
N ASP A 819 29.39 -9.97 -39.51
CA ASP A 819 28.73 -9.83 -38.20
C ASP A 819 28.70 -8.37 -37.76
N GLN A 820 29.81 -7.65 -37.98
CA GLN A 820 29.91 -6.21 -37.72
C GLN A 820 28.92 -5.41 -38.59
N LEU A 821 28.79 -5.77 -39.87
CA LEU A 821 27.77 -5.20 -40.76
C LEU A 821 26.34 -5.58 -40.33
N GLY A 822 26.13 -6.79 -39.81
CA GLY A 822 24.87 -7.23 -39.23
C GLY A 822 24.48 -6.43 -37.99
N ALA A 823 25.41 -6.21 -37.07
CA ALA A 823 25.22 -5.42 -35.85
C ALA A 823 24.99 -3.92 -36.14
N ALA A 824 25.62 -3.38 -37.18
CA ALA A 824 25.40 -1.99 -37.62
C ALA A 824 23.96 -1.76 -38.13
N LYS A 825 23.30 -2.79 -38.66
CA LYS A 825 21.89 -2.75 -39.11
C LYS A 825 20.87 -2.81 -37.96
N VAL A 826 21.29 -3.16 -36.75
CA VAL A 826 20.43 -3.14 -35.56
C VAL A 826 20.30 -1.71 -35.05
N SER A 827 19.08 -1.21 -35.07
CA SER A 827 18.76 0.18 -34.71
C SER A 827 18.48 0.40 -33.22
N ARG A 828 18.01 -0.63 -32.51
CA ARG A 828 17.52 -0.51 -31.13
C ARG A 828 17.48 -1.86 -30.41
N LEU A 829 17.68 -1.83 -29.10
CA LEU A 829 17.52 -2.99 -28.21
C LEU A 829 16.29 -2.83 -27.30
N ILE A 830 15.48 -3.87 -27.19
CA ILE A 830 14.34 -3.97 -26.26
C ILE A 830 14.53 -5.19 -25.35
N ILE A 831 14.60 -4.95 -24.04
CA ILE A 831 14.77 -5.96 -23.00
C ILE A 831 13.42 -6.20 -22.32
N ALA A 832 12.83 -7.37 -22.55
CA ALA A 832 11.48 -7.73 -22.12
C ALA A 832 11.45 -8.49 -20.78
N GLY A 833 11.91 -7.85 -19.70
CA GLY A 833 11.82 -8.35 -18.32
C GLY A 833 12.66 -9.58 -17.95
N ASN A 834 12.71 -9.87 -16.65
CA ASN A 834 13.60 -10.85 -16.00
C ASN A 834 15.08 -10.52 -16.27
N SER A 835 15.46 -9.27 -16.04
CA SER A 835 16.84 -8.82 -16.20
C SER A 835 17.72 -9.27 -15.04
N LEU A 836 17.16 -9.38 -13.83
CA LEU A 836 17.85 -9.77 -12.60
C LEU A 836 17.30 -11.08 -12.05
N THR A 837 18.15 -11.86 -11.38
CA THR A 837 17.72 -13.11 -10.75
C THR A 837 16.81 -12.87 -9.54
N ALA A 838 15.83 -13.74 -9.35
CA ALA A 838 14.98 -13.76 -8.17
C ALA A 838 15.70 -14.43 -6.99
N SER A 839 16.72 -13.78 -6.41
CA SER A 839 17.28 -14.25 -5.13
C SER A 839 16.20 -14.16 -4.04
N ALA A 840 15.90 -15.31 -3.41
CA ALA A 840 15.14 -15.50 -2.16
C ALA A 840 13.65 -15.90 -2.15
N LEU A 841 13.03 -16.34 -3.25
CA LEU A 841 11.65 -16.90 -3.19
C LEU A 841 11.48 -18.39 -3.56
N ALA A 842 12.38 -18.99 -4.35
CA ALA A 842 12.22 -20.38 -4.81
C ALA A 842 12.84 -21.45 -3.87
N ASP A 843 13.93 -21.16 -3.16
CA ASP A 843 14.65 -22.15 -2.33
C ASP A 843 13.98 -22.48 -0.97
N ARG A 844 12.75 -22.01 -0.74
CA ARG A 844 12.01 -22.30 0.51
C ARG A 844 11.04 -23.48 0.41
N ILE A 845 10.98 -24.18 -0.73
CA ILE A 845 9.95 -25.22 -0.98
C ILE A 845 10.46 -26.66 -0.74
N ASP A 846 11.77 -26.92 -0.69
CA ASP A 846 12.29 -28.25 -0.31
C ASP A 846 12.79 -28.31 1.15
N THR A 847 12.02 -28.98 2.00
CA THR A 847 12.18 -29.10 3.47
C THR A 847 13.35 -30.00 3.94
N PRO A 848 13.90 -29.78 5.15
CA PRO A 848 13.67 -30.78 6.23
C PRO A 848 13.40 -30.18 7.63
N SER A 849 12.96 -31.06 8.54
CA SER A 849 12.32 -30.79 9.85
C SER A 849 13.08 -29.91 10.86
N TYR A 850 12.31 -29.29 11.76
CA TYR A 850 12.70 -28.26 12.73
C TYR A 850 13.67 -28.73 13.85
N ALA A 851 13.90 -30.03 14.01
CA ALA A 851 14.64 -30.57 15.16
C ALA A 851 16.18 -30.57 15.02
N GLU A 852 16.74 -30.56 13.81
CA GLU A 852 18.20 -30.72 13.63
C GLU A 852 18.99 -29.40 13.48
N ARG A 853 18.32 -28.23 13.39
CA ARG A 853 19.02 -26.95 13.19
C ARG A 853 19.66 -26.35 14.43
N LYS A 854 19.40 -26.86 15.64
CA LYS A 854 19.84 -26.19 16.89
C LYS A 854 21.30 -26.44 17.28
N ALA A 855 22.07 -27.27 16.56
CA ALA A 855 23.44 -27.62 16.98
C ALA A 855 24.59 -26.95 16.19
N LYS A 856 24.34 -26.27 15.06
CA LYS A 856 25.39 -25.58 14.28
C LYS A 856 24.88 -24.35 13.53
N LYS A 857 24.89 -23.18 14.18
CA LYS A 857 25.46 -21.90 13.67
C LYS A 857 24.95 -20.69 14.47
N ARG A 858 25.91 -19.94 15.00
CA ARG A 858 25.85 -18.48 15.12
C ARG A 858 25.70 -17.89 13.70
N GLY A 859 24.80 -16.94 13.50
CA GLY A 859 24.56 -16.22 12.24
C GLY A 859 23.09 -16.32 11.80
N LEU A 860 22.35 -15.21 11.87
CA LEU A 860 21.02 -15.11 11.24
C LEU A 860 21.21 -14.79 9.75
N ASP A 861 20.67 -15.64 8.89
CA ASP A 861 20.63 -15.43 7.43
C ASP A 861 19.76 -14.20 7.10
N PRO A 862 20.33 -13.16 6.46
CA PRO A 862 19.58 -12.06 5.88
C PRO A 862 18.81 -12.55 4.65
N THR A 863 17.74 -11.83 4.27
CA THR A 863 17.35 -11.81 2.85
C THR A 863 18.50 -11.15 2.10
N THR A 864 19.44 -11.94 1.61
CA THR A 864 20.62 -11.50 0.86
C THR A 864 20.16 -11.03 -0.52
N PHE A 865 19.63 -9.81 -0.58
CA PHE A 865 19.60 -9.05 -1.82
C PHE A 865 21.02 -8.56 -2.03
N GLU A 866 21.81 -9.30 -2.82
CA GLU A 866 23.16 -8.88 -3.18
C GLU A 866 23.05 -7.67 -4.12
N VAL A 867 23.76 -6.59 -3.80
CA VAL A 867 23.75 -5.36 -4.62
C VAL A 867 24.57 -5.53 -5.91
N ASN A 868 25.42 -6.55 -5.99
CA ASN A 868 26.34 -6.80 -7.10
C ASN A 868 25.66 -6.99 -8.47
N PRO A 869 24.60 -7.81 -8.63
CA PRO A 869 24.01 -8.10 -9.94
C PRO A 869 23.42 -6.88 -10.66
N ILE A 870 22.99 -5.86 -9.90
CA ILE A 870 22.48 -4.60 -10.45
C ILE A 870 23.63 -3.79 -11.06
N TYR A 871 24.78 -3.73 -10.39
CA TYR A 871 25.95 -3.02 -10.91
C TYR A 871 26.50 -3.70 -12.16
N ASP A 872 26.53 -5.03 -12.19
CA ASP A 872 26.97 -5.81 -13.35
C ASP A 872 26.06 -5.58 -14.55
N LEU A 873 24.73 -5.70 -14.36
CA LEU A 873 23.75 -5.37 -15.39
C LEU A 873 23.89 -3.91 -15.84
N SER A 874 24.08 -2.97 -14.92
CA SER A 874 24.26 -1.56 -15.23
C SER A 874 25.53 -1.29 -16.04
N ALA A 875 26.61 -2.04 -15.85
CA ALA A 875 27.84 -1.91 -16.61
C ALA A 875 27.64 -2.33 -18.08
N HIS A 876 27.05 -3.51 -18.31
CA HIS A 876 26.72 -3.97 -19.67
C HIS A 876 25.75 -3.02 -20.39
N LEU A 877 24.72 -2.54 -19.68
CA LEU A 877 23.77 -1.57 -20.27
C LEU A 877 24.44 -0.22 -20.59
N LEU A 878 25.43 0.21 -19.80
CA LEU A 878 26.17 1.44 -20.07
C LEU A 878 26.95 1.35 -21.39
N ASP A 879 27.60 0.22 -21.65
CA ASP A 879 28.37 0.02 -22.87
C ASP A 879 27.47 -0.09 -24.10
N ILE A 880 26.32 -0.77 -24.01
CA ILE A 880 25.33 -0.80 -25.09
C ILE A 880 24.71 0.58 -25.33
N ALA A 881 24.38 1.33 -24.27
CA ALA A 881 23.72 2.64 -24.37
C ALA A 881 24.58 3.71 -25.06
N ARG A 882 25.91 3.53 -25.10
CA ARG A 882 26.83 4.38 -25.86
C ARG A 882 26.63 4.25 -27.37
N VAL A 883 26.15 3.10 -27.85
CA VAL A 883 26.13 2.76 -29.27
C VAL A 883 24.71 2.68 -29.84
N MET A 884 23.67 2.44 -29.03
CA MET A 884 22.26 2.42 -29.48
C MET A 884 21.25 2.78 -28.37
N PRO A 885 20.02 3.18 -28.72
CA PRO A 885 18.93 3.34 -27.76
C PRO A 885 18.46 2.00 -27.17
N ILE A 886 18.09 2.00 -25.89
CA ILE A 886 17.65 0.81 -25.14
C ILE A 886 16.28 1.08 -24.52
N HIS A 887 15.35 0.13 -24.64
CA HIS A 887 14.13 0.08 -23.81
C HIS A 887 14.21 -1.12 -22.87
N ILE A 888 14.02 -0.89 -21.58
CA ILE A 888 14.01 -1.96 -20.57
C ILE A 888 12.67 -1.99 -19.84
N LEU A 889 12.06 -3.17 -19.81
CA LEU A 889 10.81 -3.47 -19.12
C LEU A 889 11.10 -4.33 -17.89
N PRO A 890 10.35 -4.17 -16.78
CA PRO A 890 10.44 -5.08 -15.64
C PRO A 890 9.69 -6.41 -15.88
N GLY A 891 10.21 -7.47 -15.29
CA GLY A 891 9.57 -8.79 -15.17
C GLY A 891 9.14 -9.13 -13.74
N PRO A 892 8.55 -10.32 -13.53
CA PRO A 892 8.14 -10.80 -12.21
C PRO A 892 9.31 -11.03 -11.23
N GLY A 893 10.51 -11.36 -11.73
CA GLY A 893 11.71 -11.57 -10.91
C GLY A 893 12.50 -10.29 -10.61
N ASP A 894 12.17 -9.21 -11.31
CA ASP A 894 12.87 -7.93 -11.21
C ASP A 894 12.39 -7.09 -10.02
N PRO A 895 13.15 -6.09 -9.55
CA PRO A 895 12.78 -5.15 -8.49
C PRO A 895 11.70 -4.14 -8.94
N SER A 896 10.59 -4.62 -9.49
CA SER A 896 9.34 -3.90 -9.70
C SER A 896 8.21 -4.72 -9.07
N GLY A 897 7.13 -4.07 -8.61
CA GLY A 897 6.03 -4.76 -7.93
C GLY A 897 5.44 -5.90 -8.78
N ILE A 898 4.88 -6.93 -8.14
CA ILE A 898 4.36 -8.13 -8.81
C ILE A 898 3.02 -7.86 -9.54
N ILE A 899 2.33 -6.78 -9.17
CA ILE A 899 0.99 -6.42 -9.66
C ILE A 899 1.08 -5.81 -11.07
N MET A 900 0.25 -6.31 -12.00
CA MET A 900 0.14 -5.77 -13.35
C MET A 900 -0.74 -4.49 -13.41
N PRO A 901 -0.41 -3.49 -14.25
CA PRO A 901 0.84 -3.34 -14.98
C PRO A 901 2.00 -2.95 -14.04
N GLN A 902 3.13 -3.63 -14.20
CA GLN A 902 4.33 -3.31 -13.43
C GLN A 902 4.86 -1.95 -13.89
N GLN A 903 5.14 -1.07 -12.92
CA GLN A 903 5.61 0.27 -13.21
C GLN A 903 7.10 0.26 -13.62
N PRO A 904 7.56 1.23 -14.44
CA PRO A 904 8.94 1.27 -14.91
C PRO A 904 9.96 1.21 -13.78
N PHE A 905 11.15 0.71 -14.07
CA PHE A 905 12.27 0.76 -13.13
C PHE A 905 12.56 2.21 -12.72
N PRO A 906 12.84 2.47 -11.44
CA PRO A 906 13.46 3.72 -11.04
C PRO A 906 14.76 3.91 -11.82
N ARG A 907 14.88 5.00 -12.58
CA ARG A 907 16.07 5.27 -13.42
C ARG A 907 17.38 5.20 -12.63
N ALA A 908 17.36 5.62 -11.37
CA ALA A 908 18.51 5.58 -10.47
C ALA A 908 19.17 4.19 -10.31
N ILE A 909 18.45 3.09 -10.58
CA ILE A 909 18.99 1.72 -10.49
C ILE A 909 20.09 1.47 -11.52
N PHE A 910 20.02 2.10 -12.70
CA PHE A 910 20.97 1.88 -13.80
C PHE A 910 22.08 2.95 -13.88
N GLY A 911 22.29 3.70 -12.79
CA GLY A 911 23.39 4.65 -12.63
C GLY A 911 23.66 5.51 -13.87
N ASP A 912 24.91 5.47 -14.35
CA ASP A 912 25.41 6.22 -15.50
C ASP A 912 24.70 5.90 -16.82
N ALA A 913 24.21 4.66 -17.01
CA ALA A 913 23.54 4.26 -18.25
C ALA A 913 22.24 5.04 -18.47
N SER A 914 21.52 5.33 -17.38
CA SER A 914 20.26 6.09 -17.42
C SER A 914 20.42 7.60 -17.31
N THR A 915 21.47 8.10 -16.65
CA THR A 915 21.66 9.53 -16.38
C THR A 915 22.41 10.25 -17.49
N LYS A 916 23.30 9.56 -18.21
CA LYS A 916 24.11 10.14 -19.29
C LYS A 916 23.45 10.10 -20.67
N PHE A 917 22.53 9.16 -20.90
CA PHE A 917 21.92 8.93 -22.21
C PHE A 917 20.40 9.15 -22.19
N GLU A 918 19.93 10.18 -22.89
CA GLU A 918 18.49 10.44 -23.06
C GLU A 918 17.77 9.37 -23.90
N THR A 919 18.54 8.55 -24.62
CA THR A 919 18.08 7.40 -25.43
C THR A 919 17.88 6.11 -24.62
N PHE A 920 18.04 6.16 -23.29
CA PHE A 920 17.74 5.06 -22.38
C PHE A 920 16.31 5.21 -21.83
N TYR A 921 15.43 4.29 -22.19
CA TYR A 921 14.01 4.31 -21.82
C TYR A 921 13.70 3.19 -20.81
N SER A 922 13.20 3.58 -19.65
CA SER A 922 12.58 2.64 -18.72
C SER A 922 11.07 2.64 -18.94
N GLU A 923 10.56 1.49 -19.37
CA GLU A 923 9.18 1.30 -19.80
C GLU A 923 8.38 0.51 -18.74
N SER A 924 7.05 0.64 -18.76
CA SER A 924 6.17 -0.21 -17.95
C SER A 924 6.06 -1.61 -18.55
N ASN A 925 5.58 -2.57 -17.78
CA ASN A 925 5.18 -3.86 -18.30
C ASN A 925 3.66 -4.06 -18.11
N PRO A 926 2.87 -4.11 -19.19
CA PRO A 926 3.24 -4.03 -20.62
C PRO A 926 3.56 -2.61 -21.10
N THR A 927 4.05 -2.47 -22.35
CA THR A 927 4.22 -1.16 -23.03
C THR A 927 3.93 -1.25 -24.54
N TYR A 928 3.47 -0.13 -25.11
CA TYR A 928 3.35 0.09 -26.56
C TYR A 928 4.45 1.04 -27.03
N ILE A 929 5.21 0.64 -28.05
CA ILE A 929 6.28 1.42 -28.66
C ILE A 929 5.94 1.64 -30.12
N HIS A 930 5.88 2.91 -30.54
CA HIS A 930 5.61 3.30 -31.92
C HIS A 930 6.88 3.82 -32.56
N ILE A 931 7.20 3.32 -33.75
CA ILE A 931 8.45 3.64 -34.44
C ILE A 931 8.21 3.98 -35.91
N ALA A 932 9.07 4.82 -36.46
CA ALA A 932 9.22 5.06 -37.88
C ALA A 932 10.63 4.67 -38.34
N SER A 933 10.71 4.03 -39.50
CA SER A 933 11.97 3.74 -40.17
C SER A 933 12.64 5.03 -40.66
N SER A 934 13.96 5.16 -40.52
CA SER A 934 14.68 6.36 -41.01
C SER A 934 14.99 6.27 -42.50
N SER A 935 15.15 5.06 -43.04
CA SER A 935 15.32 4.84 -44.48
C SER A 935 14.02 5.04 -45.28
N LYS A 936 12.85 4.76 -44.70
CA LYS A 936 11.53 5.10 -45.26
C LYS A 936 10.58 5.67 -44.19
N PRO A 937 10.43 7.01 -44.07
CA PRO A 937 9.60 7.66 -43.05
C PRO A 937 8.10 7.29 -43.08
N ASP A 938 7.62 6.81 -44.22
CA ASP A 938 6.24 6.33 -44.40
C ASP A 938 6.00 4.95 -43.77
N CYS A 939 7.06 4.18 -43.50
CA CYS A 939 6.98 2.89 -42.82
C CYS A 939 6.92 3.09 -41.30
N LYS A 940 5.71 3.06 -40.74
CA LYS A 940 5.43 3.18 -39.31
C LYS A 940 4.94 1.86 -38.75
N ARG A 941 5.46 1.47 -37.58
CA ARG A 941 5.11 0.20 -36.91
C ARG A 941 4.79 0.44 -35.43
N SER A 942 3.84 -0.33 -34.92
CA SER A 942 3.47 -0.39 -33.51
C SER A 942 3.90 -1.73 -32.91
N ILE A 943 4.55 -1.68 -31.75
CA ILE A 943 5.14 -2.83 -31.06
C ILE A 943 4.51 -2.93 -29.68
N LEU A 944 3.93 -4.08 -29.35
CA LEU A 944 3.44 -4.38 -28.00
C LEU A 944 4.40 -5.37 -27.35
N VAL A 945 4.92 -5.05 -26.17
CA VAL A 945 5.88 -5.88 -25.44
C VAL A 945 5.39 -6.14 -24.02
N ASN A 946 5.45 -7.39 -23.56
CA ASN A 946 5.28 -7.76 -22.16
C ASN A 946 6.30 -8.84 -21.74
N SER A 947 6.56 -8.98 -20.45
CA SER A 947 7.57 -9.91 -19.91
C SER A 947 7.09 -11.35 -19.70
N GLY A 948 5.91 -11.72 -20.21
CA GLY A 948 5.46 -13.11 -20.26
C GLY A 948 4.48 -13.55 -19.18
N GLN A 949 4.26 -12.79 -18.09
CA GLN A 949 3.33 -13.22 -17.03
C GLN A 949 1.91 -13.51 -17.53
N PRO A 950 1.28 -12.67 -18.39
CA PRO A 950 -0.06 -12.95 -18.88
C PRO A 950 -0.15 -14.29 -19.62
N LEU A 951 0.80 -14.57 -20.52
CA LEU A 951 0.84 -15.82 -21.27
C LEU A 951 1.11 -17.02 -20.36
N ASN A 952 2.05 -16.88 -19.43
CA ASN A 952 2.38 -17.93 -18.45
C ASN A 952 1.17 -18.28 -17.57
N ASP A 953 0.36 -17.29 -17.19
CA ASP A 953 -0.84 -17.51 -16.39
C ASP A 953 -1.96 -18.16 -17.21
N MET A 954 -2.25 -17.67 -18.43
CA MET A 954 -3.21 -18.30 -19.34
C MET A 954 -2.84 -19.74 -19.69
N PHE A 955 -1.54 -20.02 -19.83
CA PHE A 955 -1.05 -21.37 -20.11
C PHE A 955 -1.40 -22.35 -18.98
N LYS A 956 -1.60 -21.90 -17.73
CA LYS A 956 -2.02 -22.78 -16.62
C LYS A 956 -3.45 -23.29 -16.77
N TYR A 957 -4.33 -22.55 -17.44
CA TYR A 957 -5.74 -22.88 -17.60
C TYR A 957 -6.02 -23.96 -18.65
N LEU A 958 -5.11 -24.15 -19.61
CA LEU A 958 -5.39 -24.91 -20.82
C LEU A 958 -4.68 -26.27 -20.85
N PRO A 959 -5.32 -27.31 -21.42
CA PRO A 959 -4.72 -28.64 -21.62
C PRO A 959 -3.56 -28.57 -22.62
N THR A 960 -2.47 -29.27 -22.32
CA THR A 960 -1.30 -29.34 -23.19
C THR A 960 -0.71 -30.74 -23.17
N PRO A 961 -0.56 -31.43 -24.32
CA PRO A 961 -0.97 -31.07 -25.71
C PRO A 961 -2.51 -31.09 -25.94
N PRO A 962 -3.09 -30.49 -27.01
CA PRO A 962 -2.46 -29.96 -28.24
C PRO A 962 -2.24 -28.44 -28.29
N ILE A 963 -2.67 -27.68 -27.27
CA ILE A 963 -2.59 -26.21 -27.27
C ILE A 963 -1.15 -25.75 -27.07
N THR A 964 -0.68 -24.80 -27.89
CA THR A 964 0.66 -24.23 -27.78
C THR A 964 0.63 -22.79 -27.29
N ARG A 965 1.74 -22.29 -26.75
CA ARG A 965 1.88 -20.88 -26.33
C ARG A 965 1.60 -19.90 -27.47
N LEU A 966 1.98 -20.25 -28.70
CA LEU A 966 1.67 -19.47 -29.91
C LEU A 966 0.17 -19.41 -30.20
N SER A 967 -0.56 -20.52 -30.05
CA SER A 967 -2.01 -20.53 -30.27
C SER A 967 -2.77 -19.68 -29.24
N ILE A 968 -2.27 -19.59 -28.00
CA ILE A 968 -2.86 -18.74 -26.96
C ILE A 968 -2.66 -17.26 -27.33
N LEU A 969 -1.45 -16.86 -27.73
CA LEU A 969 -1.21 -15.47 -28.16
C LEU A 969 -2.01 -15.07 -29.39
N GLU A 970 -2.15 -15.95 -30.38
CA GLU A 970 -3.06 -15.71 -31.49
C GLU A 970 -4.49 -15.46 -30.99
N SER A 971 -4.92 -16.24 -29.99
CA SER A 971 -6.25 -16.09 -29.39
C SER A 971 -6.38 -14.74 -28.66
N THR A 972 -5.35 -14.24 -27.97
CA THR A 972 -5.39 -12.91 -27.31
C THR A 972 -5.63 -11.75 -28.28
N LEU A 973 -5.07 -11.83 -29.50
CA LEU A 973 -5.34 -10.84 -30.55
C LEU A 973 -6.80 -10.90 -31.00
N ARG A 974 -7.35 -12.11 -31.17
CA ARG A 974 -8.75 -12.33 -31.56
C ARG A 974 -9.77 -12.01 -30.44
N TRP A 975 -9.35 -12.12 -29.18
CA TRP A 975 -10.15 -11.71 -28.00
C TRP A 975 -10.12 -10.19 -27.76
N ARG A 976 -9.20 -9.47 -28.41
CA ARG A 976 -8.86 -8.07 -28.10
C ARG A 976 -8.48 -7.85 -26.64
N HIS A 977 -7.80 -8.82 -26.04
CA HIS A 977 -7.43 -8.74 -24.63
C HIS A 977 -6.14 -9.50 -24.35
N MET A 978 -5.11 -8.79 -23.88
CA MET A 978 -3.80 -9.39 -23.62
C MET A 978 -3.71 -10.20 -22.32
N SER A 979 -4.60 -9.94 -21.36
CA SER A 979 -4.55 -10.51 -20.01
C SER A 979 -5.95 -10.73 -19.41
N PRO A 980 -6.79 -11.58 -20.03
CA PRO A 980 -8.15 -11.85 -19.55
C PRO A 980 -8.21 -12.43 -18.14
N THR A 981 -7.22 -13.23 -17.73
CA THR A 981 -7.18 -13.90 -16.42
C THR A 981 -6.86 -12.97 -15.25
N ALA A 982 -6.53 -11.70 -15.51
CA ALA A 982 -6.44 -10.69 -14.47
C ALA A 982 -7.83 -10.10 -14.21
N PRO A 983 -8.27 -9.89 -12.96
CA PRO A 983 -7.55 -10.07 -11.68
C PRO A 983 -7.60 -11.48 -11.07
N ASP A 984 -8.38 -12.42 -11.62
CA ASP A 984 -8.68 -13.72 -10.98
C ASP A 984 -7.45 -14.54 -10.55
N THR A 985 -6.47 -14.71 -11.43
CA THR A 985 -5.23 -15.48 -11.12
C THR A 985 -3.97 -14.68 -11.36
N LEU A 986 -3.99 -13.78 -12.34
CA LEU A 986 -2.93 -12.80 -12.51
C LEU A 986 -3.30 -11.52 -11.76
N TRP A 987 -2.56 -11.18 -10.72
CA TRP A 987 -2.86 -10.00 -9.91
C TRP A 987 -2.66 -8.71 -10.71
N CYS A 988 -3.67 -7.85 -10.71
CA CYS A 988 -3.60 -6.55 -11.35
C CYS A 988 -4.13 -5.41 -10.47
N HIS A 989 -3.83 -4.18 -10.86
CA HIS A 989 -4.32 -2.97 -10.23
C HIS A 989 -5.84 -2.86 -10.38
N PRO A 990 -6.61 -2.55 -9.32
CA PRO A 990 -8.07 -2.46 -9.38
C PRO A 990 -8.54 -1.19 -10.10
N TYR A 991 -8.50 -1.22 -11.44
CA TYR A 991 -9.00 -0.13 -12.26
C TYR A 991 -10.52 0.05 -12.12
N PHE A 992 -10.96 1.32 -12.09
CA PHE A 992 -12.37 1.67 -11.92
C PHE A 992 -13.06 2.07 -13.23
N THR A 993 -12.41 2.91 -14.05
CA THR A 993 -13.05 3.54 -15.22
C THR A 993 -12.64 2.96 -16.57
N ALA A 994 -11.51 2.25 -16.63
CA ALA A 994 -10.95 1.71 -17.88
C ALA A 994 -10.10 0.48 -17.59
N ASP A 995 -10.07 -0.48 -18.51
CA ASP A 995 -9.10 -1.58 -18.46
C ASP A 995 -8.02 -1.38 -19.54
N PRO A 996 -6.75 -1.12 -19.16
CA PRO A 996 -5.67 -0.92 -20.14
C PRO A 996 -5.24 -2.21 -20.86
N PHE A 997 -5.63 -3.39 -20.38
CA PHE A 997 -5.28 -4.67 -21.00
C PHE A 997 -6.16 -5.02 -22.22
N LEU A 998 -7.16 -4.20 -22.53
CA LEU A 998 -7.96 -4.31 -23.75
C LEU A 998 -7.19 -3.73 -24.95
N LEU A 999 -7.08 -4.53 -26.00
CA LEU A 999 -6.42 -4.16 -27.25
C LEU A 999 -7.38 -3.30 -28.08
N LYS A 1000 -7.22 -1.98 -27.98
CA LYS A 1000 -7.91 -1.02 -28.85
C LYS A 1000 -7.30 -0.94 -30.25
N GLU A 1001 -6.01 -1.27 -30.35
CA GLU A 1001 -5.26 -1.35 -31.59
C GLU A 1001 -4.44 -2.65 -31.64
N THR A 1002 -4.38 -3.26 -32.82
CA THR A 1002 -3.56 -4.46 -33.05
C THR A 1002 -2.12 -4.02 -33.33
N PRO A 1003 -1.12 -4.53 -32.58
CA PRO A 1003 0.28 -4.25 -32.85
C PRO A 1003 0.76 -4.95 -34.14
N HIS A 1004 1.70 -4.33 -34.85
CA HIS A 1004 2.39 -4.98 -35.98
C HIS A 1004 3.36 -6.06 -35.49
N ILE A 1005 3.98 -5.84 -34.34
CA ILE A 1005 4.89 -6.80 -33.68
C ILE A 1005 4.40 -7.00 -32.25
N TYR A 1006 4.04 -8.23 -31.89
CA TYR A 1006 3.64 -8.60 -30.53
C TYR A 1006 4.68 -9.52 -29.89
N VAL A 1007 5.41 -9.01 -28.91
CA VAL A 1007 6.55 -9.67 -28.29
C VAL A 1007 6.25 -10.07 -26.85
N VAL A 1008 6.58 -11.30 -26.50
CA VAL A 1008 6.36 -11.86 -25.15
C VAL A 1008 7.66 -12.47 -24.61
N GLY A 1009 8.14 -11.90 -23.51
CA GLY A 1009 9.38 -12.27 -22.82
C GLY A 1009 9.30 -13.54 -21.98
N ALA A 1010 10.48 -13.99 -21.52
CA ALA A 1010 10.69 -15.07 -20.55
C ALA A 1010 9.92 -16.36 -20.84
N GLN A 1011 9.95 -16.81 -22.10
CA GLN A 1011 9.33 -18.06 -22.52
C GLN A 1011 10.34 -19.23 -22.48
N PRO A 1012 9.87 -20.49 -22.40
CA PRO A 1012 10.78 -21.64 -22.38
C PRO A 1012 11.56 -21.85 -23.69
N GLU A 1013 10.95 -21.51 -24.82
CA GLU A 1013 11.49 -21.73 -26.17
C GLU A 1013 11.14 -20.56 -27.08
N PHE A 1014 11.95 -20.39 -28.15
CA PHE A 1014 11.66 -19.43 -29.20
C PHE A 1014 10.49 -19.91 -30.07
N GLY A 1015 9.62 -19.00 -30.48
CA GLY A 1015 8.55 -19.28 -31.41
C GLY A 1015 8.05 -18.02 -32.10
N THR A 1016 7.68 -18.13 -33.37
CA THR A 1016 7.17 -16.99 -34.14
C THR A 1016 6.02 -17.41 -35.06
N LYS A 1017 5.04 -16.53 -35.24
CA LYS A 1017 3.91 -16.75 -36.15
C LYS A 1017 3.41 -15.43 -36.72
N LEU A 1018 3.13 -15.39 -38.02
CA LEU A 1018 2.44 -14.27 -38.65
C LEU A 1018 0.93 -14.53 -38.62
N VAL A 1019 0.17 -13.65 -37.98
CA VAL A 1019 -1.29 -13.72 -37.90
C VAL A 1019 -1.86 -12.66 -38.82
N THR A 1020 -2.76 -13.06 -39.72
CA THR A 1020 -3.42 -12.15 -40.67
C THR A 1020 -4.93 -12.28 -40.60
N GLU A 1021 -5.63 -11.15 -40.64
CA GLU A 1021 -7.10 -11.07 -40.69
C GLU A 1021 -7.52 -10.07 -41.77
N GLU A 1022 -8.46 -10.49 -42.63
CA GLU A 1022 -9.05 -9.61 -43.66
C GLU A 1022 -10.28 -8.92 -43.09
N THR A 1023 -10.29 -7.59 -43.12
CA THR A 1023 -11.43 -6.80 -42.63
C THR A 1023 -12.47 -6.57 -43.72
N GLU A 1024 -13.74 -6.32 -43.33
CA GLU A 1024 -14.87 -6.04 -44.25
C GLU A 1024 -14.62 -4.90 -45.26
N GLY A 1025 -13.56 -4.09 -45.06
CA GLY A 1025 -13.13 -3.01 -45.95
C GLY A 1025 -11.95 -3.34 -46.88
N GLY A 1026 -11.56 -4.60 -47.02
CA GLY A 1026 -10.46 -5.03 -47.90
C GLY A 1026 -9.05 -4.72 -47.38
N ARG A 1027 -8.92 -4.12 -46.18
CA ARG A 1027 -7.64 -3.89 -45.51
C ARG A 1027 -7.21 -5.15 -44.78
N LYS A 1028 -5.99 -5.62 -45.08
CA LYS A 1028 -5.38 -6.80 -44.45
C LYS A 1028 -4.62 -6.38 -43.20
N ILE A 1029 -5.07 -6.85 -42.04
CA ILE A 1029 -4.36 -6.66 -40.77
C ILE A 1029 -3.32 -7.76 -40.65
N GLN A 1030 -2.06 -7.40 -40.37
CA GLN A 1030 -0.98 -8.36 -40.19
C GLN A 1030 -0.19 -8.09 -38.90
N SER A 1031 -0.05 -9.10 -38.05
CA SER A 1031 0.67 -9.02 -36.77
C SER A 1031 1.65 -10.18 -36.64
N ARG A 1032 2.93 -9.86 -36.40
CA ARG A 1032 3.99 -10.83 -36.13
C ARG A 1032 4.07 -11.09 -34.62
N ILE A 1033 3.77 -12.31 -34.19
CA ILE A 1033 3.93 -12.76 -32.81
C ILE A 1033 5.33 -13.34 -32.63
N VAL A 1034 6.03 -12.95 -31.56
CA VAL A 1034 7.37 -13.43 -31.21
C VAL A 1034 7.42 -13.82 -29.72
N LEU A 1035 7.74 -15.08 -29.45
CA LEU A 1035 8.07 -15.60 -28.13
C LEU A 1035 9.58 -15.53 -27.95
N LEU A 1036 10.04 -14.76 -26.95
CA LEU A 1036 11.44 -14.66 -26.61
C LEU A 1036 11.79 -15.73 -25.56
N PRO A 1037 12.76 -16.62 -25.83
CA PRO A 1037 13.27 -17.53 -24.82
C PRO A 1037 14.03 -16.78 -23.72
N SER A 1038 14.26 -17.41 -22.57
CA SER A 1038 15.15 -16.88 -21.54
C SER A 1038 16.60 -16.89 -22.05
N PHE A 1039 17.22 -15.72 -22.17
CA PHE A 1039 18.60 -15.57 -22.67
C PHE A 1039 19.60 -16.33 -21.81
N SER A 1040 19.41 -16.34 -20.50
CA SER A 1040 20.20 -17.11 -19.52
C SER A 1040 20.29 -18.61 -19.83
N ARG A 1041 19.29 -19.17 -20.52
CA ARG A 1041 19.21 -20.60 -20.86
C ARG A 1041 19.56 -20.87 -22.33
N SER A 1042 19.11 -19.99 -23.23
CA SER A 1042 19.18 -20.25 -24.66
C SER A 1042 20.26 -19.46 -25.40
N GLY A 1043 20.85 -18.43 -24.77
CA GLY A 1043 21.82 -17.53 -25.39
C GLY A 1043 21.29 -16.79 -26.63
N THR A 1044 19.97 -16.69 -26.81
CA THR A 1044 19.38 -16.26 -28.09
C THR A 1044 18.93 -14.80 -28.09
N LEU A 1045 19.48 -14.01 -29.01
CA LEU A 1045 19.01 -12.68 -29.38
C LEU A 1045 18.09 -12.79 -30.60
N VAL A 1046 16.93 -12.13 -30.55
CA VAL A 1046 15.96 -12.15 -31.65
C VAL A 1046 15.88 -10.78 -32.30
N ALA A 1047 16.16 -10.69 -33.60
CA ALA A 1047 16.05 -9.46 -34.38
C ALA A 1047 14.84 -9.52 -35.32
N VAL A 1048 14.02 -8.48 -35.37
CA VAL A 1048 12.87 -8.37 -36.28
C VAL A 1048 13.08 -7.22 -37.25
N ASN A 1049 12.89 -7.47 -38.55
CA ASN A 1049 12.99 -6.47 -39.61
C ASN A 1049 11.76 -5.54 -39.56
N VAL A 1050 11.99 -4.22 -39.57
CA VAL A 1050 10.92 -3.22 -39.47
C VAL A 1050 10.00 -3.21 -40.71
N LYS A 1051 10.57 -3.47 -41.88
CA LYS A 1051 9.88 -3.44 -43.17
C LYS A 1051 9.14 -4.75 -43.44
N THR A 1052 9.85 -5.87 -43.43
CA THR A 1052 9.34 -7.19 -43.87
C THR A 1052 8.69 -8.02 -42.75
N LEU A 1053 8.89 -7.64 -41.49
CA LEU A 1053 8.50 -8.44 -40.31
C LEU A 1053 9.14 -9.83 -40.26
N GLU A 1054 10.26 -10.03 -40.98
CA GLU A 1054 11.09 -11.23 -40.88
C GLU A 1054 11.83 -11.27 -39.54
N VAL A 1055 12.12 -12.47 -39.06
CA VAL A 1055 12.74 -12.71 -37.76
C VAL A 1055 14.05 -13.46 -37.95
N ARG A 1056 15.14 -12.93 -37.40
CA ARG A 1056 16.47 -13.54 -37.36
C ARG A 1056 16.84 -13.85 -35.91
N CYS A 1057 17.39 -15.02 -35.64
CA CYS A 1057 17.94 -15.38 -34.32
C CYS A 1057 19.46 -15.39 -34.39
N VAL A 1058 20.12 -14.84 -33.37
CA VAL A 1058 21.56 -14.90 -33.16
C VAL A 1058 21.79 -15.63 -31.84
N ASN A 1059 22.65 -16.65 -31.83
CA ASN A 1059 22.88 -17.49 -30.67
C ASN A 1059 24.31 -17.32 -30.16
N PHE A 1060 24.47 -17.07 -28.85
CA PHE A 1060 25.74 -16.90 -28.18
C PHE A 1060 26.02 -18.14 -27.31
N ALA A 1061 27.06 -18.91 -27.65
CA ALA A 1061 27.44 -20.13 -26.94
C ALA A 1061 28.96 -20.20 -26.74
N VAL A 1062 29.39 -20.80 -25.63
CA VAL A 1062 30.80 -21.05 -25.30
C VAL A 1062 31.04 -22.56 -25.32
N ASP A 1063 32.09 -23.04 -26.01
CA ASP A 1063 32.44 -24.46 -26.04
C ASP A 1063 32.66 -24.99 -24.61
N GLY A 1064 31.82 -25.93 -24.18
CA GLY A 1064 31.81 -26.50 -22.82
C GLY A 1064 30.64 -26.06 -21.93
N MET A 1065 29.79 -25.14 -22.38
CA MET A 1065 28.45 -24.93 -21.81
C MET A 1065 27.46 -25.89 -22.48
N MET A 1066 26.85 -26.77 -21.69
CA MET A 1066 25.84 -27.73 -22.17
C MET A 1066 24.72 -26.99 -22.89
N THR A 1067 24.60 -27.20 -24.19
CA THR A 1067 23.39 -26.85 -24.95
C THR A 1067 22.23 -27.69 -24.43
N ALA A 1068 21.00 -27.17 -24.52
CA ALA A 1068 19.77 -27.72 -23.94
C ALA A 1068 19.30 -29.07 -24.54
N GLU A 1069 20.21 -29.96 -24.95
CA GLU A 1069 19.92 -31.33 -25.41
C GLU A 1069 20.26 -32.42 -24.38
N GLU A 1070 20.86 -32.10 -23.22
CA GLU A 1070 21.34 -33.12 -22.26
C GLU A 1070 20.83 -32.99 -20.80
N ASP A 1071 19.67 -32.37 -20.56
CA ASP A 1071 18.97 -32.53 -19.26
C ASP A 1071 17.95 -33.68 -19.34
N GLY A 1072 18.49 -34.88 -19.46
CA GLY A 1072 17.76 -36.13 -19.31
C GLY A 1072 18.11 -36.81 -17.99
N ALA A 1073 17.29 -36.60 -16.95
CA ALA A 1073 16.94 -37.61 -15.94
C ALA A 1073 16.08 -36.99 -14.82
N LEU A 1074 14.76 -36.98 -15.02
CA LEU A 1074 13.79 -37.55 -14.08
C LEU A 1074 12.39 -37.52 -14.74
N LEU A 1075 12.03 -38.68 -15.25
CA LEU A 1075 10.71 -39.29 -15.48
C LEU A 1075 10.65 -39.89 -16.90
N ASP A 1076 10.78 -41.21 -16.94
CA ASP A 1076 10.44 -42.05 -18.09
C ASP A 1076 9.04 -41.69 -18.61
N GLU A 1077 8.92 -41.47 -19.93
CA GLU A 1077 7.98 -42.21 -20.77
C GLU A 1077 8.25 -41.97 -22.28
N GLU A 1078 8.68 -43.06 -22.92
CA GLU A 1078 8.56 -43.48 -24.32
C GLU A 1078 8.68 -42.47 -25.48
N ARG A 1079 9.86 -42.46 -26.13
CA ARG A 1079 10.02 -42.13 -27.55
C ARG A 1079 9.51 -43.28 -28.44
N PRO A 1080 8.78 -42.99 -29.52
CA PRO A 1080 8.94 -43.69 -30.79
C PRO A 1080 9.79 -42.88 -31.78
N LYS A 1081 10.56 -43.62 -32.57
CA LYS A 1081 11.61 -43.16 -33.50
C LYS A 1081 11.07 -42.29 -34.65
N SER A 1082 11.91 -41.34 -35.08
CA SER A 1082 11.80 -40.57 -36.31
C SER A 1082 11.73 -41.42 -37.59
N PRO A 1083 11.10 -40.91 -38.65
CA PRO A 1083 11.61 -41.09 -40.00
C PRO A 1083 12.00 -39.75 -40.66
N THR A 1084 13.23 -39.78 -41.17
CA THR A 1084 13.83 -39.07 -42.31
C THR A 1084 13.01 -38.09 -43.16
N GLN A 1085 13.67 -36.95 -43.39
CA GLN A 1085 13.70 -36.06 -44.58
C GLN A 1085 12.75 -36.35 -45.74
N ALA A 1086 12.00 -35.31 -46.15
CA ALA A 1086 11.57 -35.13 -47.54
C ALA A 1086 11.30 -33.64 -47.85
N GLU A 1087 12.02 -33.09 -48.84
CA GLU A 1087 11.45 -32.08 -49.74
C GLU A 1087 10.79 -32.79 -50.95
N PRO A 1088 10.25 -32.11 -51.97
CA PRO A 1088 8.90 -31.53 -51.99
C PRO A 1088 8.10 -32.00 -53.22
N VAL A 1089 6.77 -32.21 -53.15
CA VAL A 1089 5.97 -32.40 -54.39
C VAL A 1089 4.55 -31.84 -54.29
N LEU A 1090 4.16 -31.18 -55.38
CA LEU A 1090 2.85 -30.66 -55.76
C LEU A 1090 1.77 -31.74 -55.99
N SER A 1091 0.52 -31.26 -55.96
CA SER A 1091 -0.70 -31.76 -56.63
C SER A 1091 -1.66 -32.69 -55.86
N ALA A 1092 -2.92 -32.25 -55.84
CA ALA A 1092 -4.17 -32.87 -55.37
C ALA A 1092 -4.56 -34.14 -56.20
N PRO A 1093 -5.70 -34.86 -55.99
CA PRO A 1093 -6.87 -34.61 -55.12
C PRO A 1093 -7.46 -35.83 -54.34
N ASP A 1094 -8.49 -35.54 -53.52
CA ASP A 1094 -9.70 -36.28 -53.05
C ASP A 1094 -10.11 -37.63 -53.73
N PRO A 1095 -11.12 -38.41 -53.27
CA PRO A 1095 -11.83 -38.57 -51.96
C PRO A 1095 -12.04 -40.06 -51.54
N SER A 1096 -12.80 -40.26 -50.44
CA SER A 1096 -13.60 -41.46 -50.07
C SER A 1096 -12.85 -42.61 -49.40
N ALA A 1097 -13.43 -43.44 -48.54
CA ALA A 1097 -14.59 -43.44 -47.65
C ALA A 1097 -14.44 -44.76 -46.87
N ASP A 1098 -14.95 -44.77 -45.65
CA ASP A 1098 -15.48 -45.93 -44.94
C ASP A 1098 -14.59 -47.07 -44.40
N SER A 1099 -15.02 -47.41 -43.18
CA SER A 1099 -15.09 -48.72 -42.52
C SER A 1099 -13.96 -49.04 -41.55
N ASN A 1100 -14.19 -48.87 -40.26
CA ASN A 1100 -15.02 -49.64 -39.32
C ASN A 1100 -14.21 -50.72 -38.59
N MET A 1101 -14.36 -50.63 -37.27
CA MET A 1101 -14.50 -51.72 -36.31
C MET A 1101 -13.25 -52.47 -35.81
N MET A 1102 -13.17 -52.40 -34.47
CA MET A 1102 -12.99 -53.52 -33.54
C MET A 1102 -11.56 -54.09 -33.44
N ASP A 1103 -11.03 -54.43 -32.27
CA ASP A 1103 -11.63 -54.55 -30.95
C ASP A 1103 -10.54 -54.53 -29.87
N SER A 1104 -10.95 -54.02 -28.72
CA SER A 1104 -10.66 -54.51 -27.36
C SER A 1104 -9.23 -54.81 -26.87
N GLN A 1105 -8.90 -54.04 -25.81
CA GLN A 1105 -8.54 -54.52 -24.46
C GLN A 1105 -7.20 -55.25 -24.24
N ARG A 1106 -6.28 -54.58 -23.53
CA ARG A 1106 -6.01 -54.84 -22.09
C ARG A 1106 -4.95 -53.87 -21.54
N ASN A 1107 -5.26 -53.38 -20.34
CA ASN A 1107 -4.51 -52.51 -19.41
C ASN A 1107 -4.54 -51.01 -19.68
#